data_AF-A0A2Z6RCI2-F1
#
_entry.id   AF-A0A2Z6RCI2-F1
#
_cell.length_a   1.000
_cell.length_b   1.000
_cell.length_c   1.000
_cell.angle_alpha   90.00
_cell.angle_beta   90.00
_cell.angle_gamma   90.00
#
_symmetry.space_group_name_H-M   'P 1'
#
loop_
_entity.id
_entity.type
_entity.pdbx_description
1 polymer ?
#
loop_
_entity_poly.entity_id
_entity_poly.type
_entity_poly.pdbx_seq_one_letter_code
_entity_poly.pdbx_strand_id
1 'polypeptide(L)'
;MELISTNNEYSFDPTPKLKSSPIPILFVSFNWSDHKCIYCGEKFIKTLLCHWQRYCKKCLSCYITKINDNNRYLDIYLYTKNLECSEHEISKTIEPQNIQECCRNCFEILCFKQINGSIHDKCYVNDKLHTQYDKVIESEKYCKLCGKLLYQGTDEHEMKQFKMCSNCYLISSGCTKSTLTEKLVQIIYLPWWHSKSYCCACKITLTFTSECQKYCENCLIFYIGCRYCLTTNVIFGPIIQSQCKKCKRTTSIILDTAKISIGNKDLDDFLSELRLDIHNNLKITEFIGKIKDTIDNYFLPYSICNSIYQDVRIQMTWIPFSQFTNVKEIAKGGFGVIYQATLSGYSMPYDEQYYNEKHYDNYYHTNILRVYDETVILKRFENSKDIDKYFLNELKSNQYCYQIKHHIVKTYGFTKDPKLDDYILVMQYAEGGDLHNYLQKHFTSITWNKKKLSILWQISEGLETIHTAEYIHRDFHSGNILSSLMNDEVYGKRHQWQIGDLGLSQPVSKPSSNNEIYGVIPYIAPEIFKGSSFSKESDVYCMGMIMWELTTGRKPFDDVEHEINLVYKILDGERPEITEDTPDCYANLMKSCWDSDPKKRPTITEVRKTFGKWFFRNKYIEPFNHAEIKRKELMNLKKLGPEFCEKPHPKAIFTSRSLSSLISKCSSINSLNSSINTSRGYISIEQEFDIDFERSNVLGTKRNIKELDINSDEKNEKRIKSK
;
A
#
# COMPACT_ATOMS: atom_id res chain seq x y z
N MET A 1 -26.70 7.54 6.86
CA MET A 1 -27.65 6.40 6.80
C MET A 1 -27.46 5.61 8.07
N GLU A 2 -28.47 5.63 8.94
CA GLU A 2 -28.45 4.97 10.25
C GLU A 2 -28.25 3.46 10.09
N LEU A 3 -27.16 2.96 10.69
CA LEU A 3 -26.90 1.53 10.84
C LEU A 3 -27.90 1.00 11.87
N ILE A 4 -28.99 0.42 11.37
CA ILE A 4 -29.90 -0.41 12.16
C ILE A 4 -29.06 -1.56 12.72
N SER A 5 -28.84 -1.51 14.03
CA SER A 5 -28.31 -2.61 14.82
C SER A 5 -29.28 -3.79 14.71
N THR A 6 -28.91 -4.82 13.96
CA THR A 6 -29.58 -6.12 14.05
C THR A 6 -29.11 -6.83 15.32
N ASN A 7 -29.52 -6.29 16.47
CA ASN A 7 -29.62 -6.98 17.74
C ASN A 7 -30.83 -7.94 17.72
N ASN A 8 -30.86 -8.88 16.76
CA ASN A 8 -31.76 -10.01 16.87
C ASN A 8 -30.97 -11.21 17.40
N GLU A 9 -31.21 -11.53 18.67
CA GLU A 9 -30.80 -12.72 19.42
C GLU A 9 -31.36 -14.04 18.84
N TYR A 10 -31.29 -14.24 17.52
CA TYR A 10 -31.29 -15.61 17.02
C TYR A 10 -29.91 -16.18 17.30
N SER A 11 -29.83 -17.19 18.18
CA SER A 11 -28.58 -17.82 18.58
C SER A 11 -27.87 -18.41 17.35
N PHE A 12 -26.96 -17.64 16.75
CA PHE A 12 -26.13 -18.13 15.65
C PHE A 12 -25.25 -19.28 16.16
N ASP A 13 -25.51 -20.50 15.66
CA ASP A 13 -24.65 -21.66 15.84
C ASP A 13 -23.92 -21.94 14.50
N PRO A 14 -22.59 -21.85 14.44
CA PRO A 14 -21.84 -22.17 13.22
C PRO A 14 -21.97 -23.63 12.76
N THR A 15 -22.32 -24.57 13.64
CA THR A 15 -22.44 -26.01 13.31
C THR A 15 -23.69 -26.62 13.94
N PRO A 16 -24.91 -26.19 13.59
CA PRO A 16 -26.15 -26.47 14.34
C PRO A 16 -26.49 -27.96 14.48
N LYS A 17 -25.92 -28.82 13.63
CA LYS A 17 -26.12 -30.29 13.66
C LYS A 17 -25.10 -31.04 14.53
N LEU A 18 -24.14 -30.34 15.14
CA LEU A 18 -23.15 -30.89 16.07
C LEU A 18 -23.35 -30.32 17.47
N LYS A 19 -23.04 -31.08 18.51
CA LYS A 19 -22.97 -30.55 19.89
C LYS A 19 -21.57 -30.02 20.18
N SER A 20 -21.44 -29.11 21.14
CA SER A 20 -20.13 -28.76 21.68
C SER A 20 -19.63 -29.89 22.58
N SER A 21 -18.37 -30.29 22.42
CA SER A 21 -17.78 -31.33 23.27
C SER A 21 -17.80 -30.92 24.76
N PRO A 22 -18.03 -31.86 25.69
CA PRO A 22 -17.94 -31.60 27.12
C PRO A 22 -16.49 -31.40 27.58
N ILE A 23 -15.52 -31.96 26.84
CA ILE A 23 -14.09 -31.87 27.12
C ILE A 23 -13.31 -31.28 25.93
N PRO A 24 -12.12 -30.68 26.14
CA PRO A 24 -11.32 -30.18 25.04
C PRO A 24 -10.90 -31.26 24.03
N ILE A 25 -10.95 -30.94 22.74
CA ILE A 25 -10.46 -31.77 21.65
C ILE A 25 -8.95 -31.49 21.46
N LEU A 26 -8.13 -32.32 22.13
CA LEU A 26 -6.68 -32.13 22.22
C LEU A 26 -5.88 -32.88 21.15
N PHE A 27 -6.52 -33.80 20.42
CA PHE A 27 -5.82 -34.70 19.49
C PHE A 27 -5.58 -34.10 18.10
N VAL A 28 -5.97 -32.85 17.83
CA VAL A 28 -5.70 -32.14 16.56
C VAL A 28 -4.84 -30.90 16.83
N SER A 29 -3.91 -30.55 15.94
CA SER A 29 -3.14 -29.31 16.10
C SER A 29 -3.83 -28.11 15.46
N PHE A 30 -3.62 -26.90 16.00
CA PHE A 30 -3.95 -25.63 15.36
C PHE A 30 -2.87 -25.15 14.38
N ASN A 31 -1.75 -25.89 14.32
CA ASN A 31 -0.66 -25.72 13.38
C ASN A 31 -0.44 -27.02 12.60
N TRP A 32 -0.73 -27.02 11.31
CA TRP A 32 -0.50 -28.16 10.43
C TRP A 32 0.97 -28.60 10.31
N SER A 33 1.93 -27.73 10.69
CA SER A 33 3.36 -27.99 10.66
C SER A 33 3.85 -28.77 11.87
N ASP A 34 3.02 -28.93 12.92
CA ASP A 34 3.41 -29.69 14.10
C ASP A 34 3.58 -31.18 13.76
N HIS A 35 4.71 -31.74 14.19
CA HIS A 35 5.02 -33.16 13.99
C HIS A 35 4.80 -34.01 15.24
N LYS A 36 4.78 -33.39 16.42
CA LYS A 36 4.55 -34.03 17.71
C LYS A 36 3.37 -33.39 18.42
N CYS A 37 2.59 -34.20 19.12
CA CYS A 37 1.49 -33.76 19.95
C CYS A 37 2.04 -33.01 21.17
N ILE A 38 1.62 -31.77 21.35
CA ILE A 38 2.04 -30.93 22.48
C ILE A 38 1.60 -31.49 23.86
N TYR A 39 0.60 -32.37 23.90
CA TYR A 39 0.05 -32.89 25.16
C TYR A 39 0.68 -34.20 25.63
N CYS A 40 1.11 -35.06 24.70
CA CYS A 40 1.64 -36.37 25.05
C CYS A 40 3.00 -36.69 24.42
N GLY A 41 3.57 -35.79 23.62
CA GLY A 41 4.86 -35.95 22.96
C GLY A 41 4.86 -36.89 21.75
N GLU A 42 3.81 -37.68 21.55
CA GLU A 42 3.69 -38.65 20.46
C GLU A 42 3.63 -37.99 19.08
N LYS A 43 4.13 -38.67 18.05
CA LYS A 43 4.06 -38.16 16.68
C LYS A 43 2.61 -38.06 16.21
N PHE A 44 2.30 -36.96 15.53
CA PHE A 44 1.03 -36.79 14.82
C PHE A 44 0.99 -37.70 13.60
N ILE A 45 -0.11 -38.47 13.47
CA ILE A 45 -0.38 -39.34 12.33
C ILE A 45 -1.21 -38.56 11.32
N LYS A 46 -0.92 -38.69 10.02
CA LYS A 46 -1.73 -38.09 8.95
C LYS A 46 -3.05 -38.85 8.81
N THR A 47 -4.12 -38.16 8.41
CA THR A 47 -5.33 -38.87 7.98
C THR A 47 -5.08 -39.55 6.63
N LEU A 48 -5.85 -40.61 6.34
CA LEU A 48 -5.60 -41.45 5.16
C LEU A 48 -5.88 -40.72 3.84
N LEU A 49 -6.90 -39.85 3.80
CA LEU A 49 -7.35 -39.20 2.56
C LEU A 49 -6.97 -37.71 2.45
N CYS A 50 -6.41 -37.09 3.50
CA CYS A 50 -6.06 -35.68 3.50
C CYS A 50 -4.68 -35.42 4.14
N HIS A 51 -3.64 -35.16 3.34
CA HIS A 51 -2.27 -35.02 3.84
C HIS A 51 -2.03 -33.86 4.82
N TRP A 52 -2.87 -32.83 4.78
CA TRP A 52 -2.75 -31.66 5.65
C TRP A 52 -3.48 -31.83 6.98
N GLN A 53 -4.28 -32.90 7.13
CA GLN A 53 -4.93 -33.23 8.39
C GLN A 53 -4.09 -34.23 9.17
N ARG A 54 -3.84 -33.93 10.44
CA ARG A 54 -3.08 -34.79 11.34
C ARG A 54 -3.76 -34.87 12.70
N TYR A 55 -3.64 -36.03 13.34
CA TYR A 55 -4.21 -36.27 14.67
C TYR A 55 -3.32 -37.18 15.52
N CYS A 56 -3.43 -37.03 16.84
CA CYS A 56 -2.68 -37.81 17.81
C CYS A 56 -3.52 -39.00 18.25
N LYS A 57 -3.09 -40.22 17.93
CA LYS A 57 -3.82 -41.45 18.26
C LYS A 57 -4.00 -41.65 19.77
N LYS A 58 -2.97 -41.36 20.57
CA LYS A 58 -3.02 -41.49 22.04
C LYS A 58 -4.04 -40.53 22.66
N CYS A 59 -3.99 -39.25 22.30
CA CYS A 59 -4.94 -38.25 22.78
C CYS A 59 -6.36 -38.50 22.27
N LEU A 60 -6.51 -39.04 21.05
CA LEU A 60 -7.82 -39.43 20.51
C LEU A 60 -8.43 -40.57 21.34
N SER A 61 -7.65 -41.62 21.63
CA SER A 61 -8.08 -42.72 22.49
C SER A 61 -8.53 -42.19 23.86
N CYS A 62 -7.71 -41.34 24.49
CA CYS A 62 -8.06 -40.69 25.77
C CYS A 62 -9.31 -39.79 25.71
N TYR A 63 -9.60 -39.20 24.56
CA TYR A 63 -10.79 -38.38 24.36
C TYR A 63 -12.04 -39.27 24.31
N ILE A 64 -11.99 -40.36 23.53
CA ILE A 64 -13.08 -41.34 23.41
C ILE A 64 -13.37 -41.99 24.76
N THR A 65 -12.35 -42.28 25.58
CA THR A 65 -12.55 -42.88 26.90
C THR A 65 -13.31 -41.98 27.88
N LYS A 66 -13.23 -40.66 27.69
CA LYS A 66 -13.75 -39.67 28.64
C LYS A 66 -15.14 -39.15 28.26
N ILE A 67 -15.58 -39.37 27.03
CA ILE A 67 -16.92 -39.01 26.58
C ILE A 67 -17.83 -40.21 26.81
N ASN A 68 -18.92 -40.00 27.54
CA ASN A 68 -19.84 -41.05 27.97
C ASN A 68 -21.25 -40.89 27.38
N ASP A 69 -21.45 -39.97 26.44
CA ASP A 69 -22.73 -39.78 25.76
C ASP A 69 -22.64 -40.05 24.24
N ASN A 70 -23.82 -40.30 23.66
CA ASN A 70 -23.97 -40.65 22.24
C ASN A 70 -24.13 -39.41 21.35
N ASN A 71 -23.74 -38.23 21.86
CA ASN A 71 -23.85 -36.98 21.12
C ASN A 71 -22.82 -36.92 19.98
N ARG A 72 -23.23 -36.34 18.84
CA ARG A 72 -22.34 -36.11 17.70
C ARG A 72 -21.56 -34.80 17.88
N TYR A 73 -20.31 -34.92 18.29
CA TYR A 73 -19.38 -33.79 18.47
C TYR A 73 -18.52 -33.48 17.26
N LEU A 74 -18.25 -34.52 16.48
CA LEU A 74 -17.30 -34.51 15.39
C LEU A 74 -17.97 -35.01 14.12
N ASP A 75 -17.67 -34.37 13.01
CA ASP A 75 -18.02 -34.84 11.68
C ASP A 75 -16.78 -35.45 11.01
N ILE A 76 -16.73 -36.78 11.00
CA ILE A 76 -15.56 -37.57 10.62
C ILE A 76 -15.95 -38.73 9.70
N TYR A 77 -15.01 -39.09 8.83
CA TYR A 77 -15.02 -40.32 8.05
C TYR A 77 -14.07 -41.33 8.68
N LEU A 78 -14.57 -42.54 8.91
CA LEU A 78 -13.87 -43.61 9.60
C LEU A 78 -13.71 -44.80 8.67
N TYR A 79 -12.60 -45.52 8.85
CA TYR A 79 -12.37 -46.82 8.23
C TYR A 79 -12.08 -47.86 9.32
N THR A 80 -12.87 -48.93 9.38
CA THR A 80 -12.68 -50.04 10.31
C THR A 80 -11.81 -51.12 9.67
N LYS A 81 -10.69 -51.45 10.34
CA LYS A 81 -9.64 -52.33 9.80
C LYS A 81 -9.89 -53.83 10.01
N ASN A 82 -10.73 -54.24 10.97
CA ASN A 82 -11.01 -55.66 11.28
C ASN A 82 -12.39 -55.81 11.95
N LEU A 83 -13.24 -56.68 11.42
CA LEU A 83 -14.60 -56.98 11.90
C LEU A 83 -14.64 -58.08 12.99
N GLU A 84 -13.48 -58.67 13.33
CA GLU A 84 -13.33 -59.78 14.30
C GLU A 84 -12.61 -59.33 15.58
N CYS A 85 -13.04 -58.21 16.18
CA CYS A 85 -12.55 -57.84 17.51
C CYS A 85 -13.30 -58.64 18.57
N SER A 86 -12.59 -59.25 19.52
CA SER A 86 -13.18 -60.03 20.63
C SER A 86 -13.98 -59.18 21.63
N GLU A 87 -13.92 -57.85 21.55
CA GLU A 87 -14.76 -56.92 22.31
C GLU A 87 -16.10 -56.62 21.63
N HIS A 88 -16.38 -57.22 20.46
CA HIS A 88 -17.61 -57.03 19.71
C HIS A 88 -18.56 -58.24 19.83
N GLU A 89 -19.76 -58.02 20.34
CA GLU A 89 -20.96 -58.61 19.71
C GLU A 89 -21.37 -57.64 18.59
N ILE A 90 -20.89 -57.82 17.34
CA ILE A 90 -21.26 -56.90 16.25
C ILE A 90 -22.05 -57.61 15.13
N SER A 91 -23.29 -57.15 15.02
CA SER A 91 -24.11 -57.04 13.81
C SER A 91 -23.29 -56.59 12.60
N LYS A 92 -23.16 -57.46 11.60
CA LYS A 92 -22.33 -57.30 10.38
C LYS A 92 -22.77 -56.17 9.41
N THR A 93 -23.71 -55.29 9.77
CA THR A 93 -24.47 -54.48 8.80
C THR A 93 -24.50 -52.96 9.03
N ILE A 94 -23.90 -52.41 10.09
CA ILE A 94 -24.03 -50.98 10.42
C ILE A 94 -22.67 -50.26 10.32
N GLU A 95 -22.54 -49.29 9.42
CA GLU A 95 -21.42 -48.34 9.44
C GLU A 95 -21.54 -47.45 10.69
N PRO A 96 -20.50 -47.36 11.55
CA PRO A 96 -20.57 -46.60 12.77
C PRO A 96 -20.81 -45.11 12.49
N GLN A 97 -21.87 -44.56 13.10
CA GLN A 97 -22.29 -43.18 12.91
C GLN A 97 -21.53 -42.20 13.82
N ASN A 98 -20.98 -42.70 14.93
CA ASN A 98 -20.17 -41.94 15.88
C ASN A 98 -18.84 -42.64 16.20
N ILE A 99 -17.91 -41.93 16.84
CA ILE A 99 -16.59 -42.49 17.18
C ILE A 99 -16.64 -43.43 18.38
N GLN A 100 -17.71 -43.36 19.18
CA GLN A 100 -17.97 -44.16 20.37
C GLN A 100 -18.40 -45.60 20.03
N GLU A 101 -19.00 -45.80 18.86
CA GLU A 101 -19.42 -47.10 18.31
C GLU A 101 -18.24 -47.94 17.80
N CYS A 102 -17.02 -47.38 17.75
CA CYS A 102 -15.84 -48.07 17.24
C CYS A 102 -14.93 -48.55 18.38
N CYS A 103 -14.50 -49.82 18.34
CA CYS A 103 -13.42 -50.29 19.21
C CYS A 103 -12.15 -49.44 18.99
N ARG A 104 -11.54 -48.96 20.08
CA ARG A 104 -10.43 -47.98 20.10
C ARG A 104 -9.20 -48.38 19.27
N ASN A 105 -9.05 -49.68 18.99
CA ASN A 105 -7.91 -50.23 18.24
C ASN A 105 -8.26 -50.60 16.78
N CYS A 106 -9.53 -50.55 16.39
CA CYS A 106 -10.01 -51.16 15.14
C CYS A 106 -10.39 -50.15 14.06
N PHE A 107 -10.18 -48.84 14.25
CA PHE A 107 -10.50 -47.82 13.25
C PHE A 107 -9.33 -46.87 12.96
N GLU A 108 -9.37 -46.29 11.76
CA GLU A 108 -8.53 -45.17 11.33
C GLU A 108 -9.38 -44.02 10.80
N ILE A 109 -8.88 -42.79 10.97
CA ILE A 109 -9.57 -41.59 10.49
C ILE A 109 -9.19 -41.33 9.02
N LEU A 110 -10.20 -41.35 8.16
CA LEU A 110 -10.07 -41.02 6.74
C LEU A 110 -9.90 -39.51 6.55
N CYS A 111 -10.81 -38.71 7.12
CA CYS A 111 -10.73 -37.25 7.15
C CYS A 111 -11.68 -36.65 8.22
N PHE A 112 -11.40 -35.40 8.60
CA PHE A 112 -12.26 -34.55 9.44
C PHE A 112 -12.96 -33.52 8.57
N LYS A 113 -14.27 -33.35 8.71
CA LYS A 113 -15.02 -32.29 8.03
C LYS A 113 -14.81 -30.92 8.65
N GLN A 114 -14.70 -30.86 9.98
CA GLN A 114 -14.45 -29.61 10.70
C GLN A 114 -13.00 -29.10 10.59
N ILE A 115 -12.11 -29.69 9.79
CA ILE A 115 -10.72 -29.23 9.62
C ILE A 115 -10.48 -28.99 8.14
N ASN A 116 -9.95 -27.82 7.79
CA ASN A 116 -9.67 -27.51 6.40
C ASN A 116 -8.66 -28.50 5.79
N GLY A 117 -8.87 -28.89 4.53
CA GLY A 117 -8.08 -29.87 3.81
C GLY A 117 -8.52 -30.01 2.36
N SER A 118 -7.75 -30.75 1.57
CA SER A 118 -8.17 -31.25 0.24
C SER A 118 -8.08 -32.76 0.23
N ILE A 119 -9.02 -33.41 -0.44
CA ILE A 119 -8.98 -34.85 -0.66
C ILE A 119 -7.95 -35.12 -1.76
N HIS A 120 -7.20 -36.22 -1.62
CA HIS A 120 -6.20 -36.67 -2.59
C HIS A 120 -6.76 -36.84 -3.99
N ASP A 121 -5.94 -36.65 -5.02
CA ASP A 121 -6.24 -37.27 -6.30
C ASP A 121 -6.03 -38.79 -6.19
N LYS A 122 -6.86 -39.56 -6.87
CA LYS A 122 -6.88 -41.04 -6.79
C LYS A 122 -5.48 -41.64 -6.95
N CYS A 123 -4.65 -41.07 -7.83
CA CYS A 123 -3.26 -41.50 -8.11
C CYS A 123 -2.29 -41.44 -6.92
N TYR A 124 -2.60 -40.68 -5.86
CA TYR A 124 -1.75 -40.54 -4.66
C TYR A 124 -2.21 -41.40 -3.48
N VAL A 125 -3.29 -42.15 -3.66
CA VAL A 125 -3.85 -43.07 -2.66
C VAL A 125 -3.29 -44.47 -2.94
N ASN A 126 -2.80 -45.16 -1.90
CA ASN A 126 -2.32 -46.55 -2.02
C ASN A 126 -3.43 -47.45 -2.60
N ASP A 127 -3.08 -48.36 -3.51
CA ASP A 127 -4.03 -49.26 -4.20
C ASP A 127 -5.04 -49.93 -3.25
N LYS A 128 -4.61 -50.28 -2.02
CA LYS A 128 -5.46 -50.90 -0.98
C LYS A 128 -6.54 -49.97 -0.39
N LEU A 129 -6.48 -48.67 -0.67
CA LEU A 129 -7.38 -47.63 -0.15
C LEU A 129 -8.29 -47.02 -1.23
N HIS A 130 -8.18 -47.46 -2.50
CA HIS A 130 -9.02 -46.93 -3.59
C HIS A 130 -10.51 -47.14 -3.34
N THR A 131 -10.91 -48.31 -2.83
CA THR A 131 -12.32 -48.59 -2.54
C THR A 131 -12.88 -47.66 -1.46
N GLN A 132 -12.09 -47.36 -0.42
CA GLN A 132 -12.45 -46.45 0.66
C GLN A 132 -12.50 -45.01 0.17
N TYR A 133 -11.56 -44.64 -0.69
CA TYR A 133 -11.56 -43.35 -1.37
C TYR A 133 -12.84 -43.14 -2.19
N ASP A 134 -13.18 -44.10 -3.07
CA ASP A 134 -14.36 -44.03 -3.93
C ASP A 134 -15.65 -43.98 -3.08
N LYS A 135 -15.71 -44.73 -1.97
CA LYS A 135 -16.82 -44.65 -0.99
C LYS A 135 -16.97 -43.27 -0.36
N VAL A 136 -15.85 -42.63 0.03
CA VAL A 136 -15.89 -41.27 0.59
C VAL A 136 -16.38 -40.29 -0.47
N ILE A 137 -15.81 -40.30 -1.68
CA ILE A 137 -16.24 -39.41 -2.77
C ILE A 137 -17.72 -39.62 -3.13
N GLU A 138 -18.20 -40.86 -3.15
CA GLU A 138 -19.62 -41.13 -3.41
C GLU A 138 -20.50 -40.60 -2.27
N SER A 139 -20.08 -40.79 -1.02
CA SER A 139 -20.80 -40.25 0.14
C SER A 139 -20.80 -38.72 0.20
N GLU A 140 -19.82 -38.04 -0.41
CA GLU A 140 -19.73 -36.58 -0.50
C GLU A 140 -20.80 -35.96 -1.41
N LYS A 141 -21.51 -36.77 -2.21
CA LYS A 141 -22.70 -36.30 -2.93
C LYS A 141 -23.79 -35.83 -1.98
N TYR A 142 -23.86 -36.37 -0.76
CA TYR A 142 -24.86 -36.04 0.23
C TYR A 142 -24.24 -35.55 1.53
N CYS A 143 -24.89 -34.61 2.20
CA CYS A 143 -24.46 -34.18 3.52
C CYS A 143 -24.70 -35.26 4.58
N LYS A 144 -23.65 -35.79 5.23
CA LYS A 144 -23.76 -36.76 6.34
C LYS A 144 -24.52 -36.23 7.57
N LEU A 145 -24.74 -34.92 7.68
CA LEU A 145 -25.42 -34.30 8.82
C LEU A 145 -26.92 -34.06 8.58
N CYS A 146 -27.35 -33.83 7.33
CA CYS A 146 -28.75 -33.53 7.02
C CYS A 146 -29.34 -34.29 5.83
N GLY A 147 -28.56 -35.13 5.14
CA GLY A 147 -28.99 -35.91 3.97
C GLY A 147 -29.18 -35.10 2.68
N LYS A 148 -28.99 -33.77 2.70
CA LYS A 148 -29.17 -32.92 1.51
C LYS A 148 -28.16 -33.26 0.43
N LEU A 149 -28.61 -33.37 -0.82
CA LEU A 149 -27.76 -33.48 -2.00
C LEU A 149 -26.91 -32.21 -2.14
N LEU A 150 -25.60 -32.39 -2.22
CA LEU A 150 -24.62 -31.31 -2.41
C LEU A 150 -24.33 -31.11 -3.89
N TYR A 151 -24.10 -32.20 -4.63
CA TYR A 151 -23.66 -32.15 -6.03
C TYR A 151 -24.21 -33.33 -6.84
N GLN A 152 -24.67 -33.05 -8.07
CA GLN A 152 -25.29 -34.03 -8.98
C GLN A 152 -24.56 -34.17 -10.33
N GLY A 153 -23.49 -33.41 -10.56
CA GLY A 153 -22.73 -33.47 -11.81
C GLY A 153 -21.78 -34.68 -11.89
N THR A 154 -21.16 -34.84 -13.05
CA THR A 154 -20.19 -35.92 -13.34
C THR A 154 -18.75 -35.43 -13.43
N ASP A 155 -18.50 -34.16 -13.15
CA ASP A 155 -17.14 -33.61 -13.18
C ASP A 155 -16.31 -34.20 -12.04
N GLU A 156 -15.31 -34.99 -12.41
CA GLU A 156 -14.48 -35.73 -11.45
C GLU A 156 -13.69 -34.78 -10.55
N HIS A 157 -13.29 -33.61 -11.04
CA HIS A 157 -12.52 -32.63 -10.29
C HIS A 157 -13.39 -31.93 -9.25
N GLU A 158 -14.60 -31.48 -9.61
CA GLU A 158 -15.57 -30.92 -8.67
C GLU A 158 -16.01 -31.96 -7.63
N MET A 159 -16.23 -33.21 -8.02
CA MET A 159 -16.55 -34.30 -7.09
C MET A 159 -15.49 -34.48 -6.00
N LYS A 160 -14.20 -34.36 -6.34
CA LYS A 160 -13.06 -34.53 -5.42
C LYS A 160 -12.87 -33.38 -4.44
N GLN A 161 -13.44 -32.21 -4.70
CA GLN A 161 -13.26 -31.05 -3.83
C GLN A 161 -13.92 -31.26 -2.46
N PHE A 162 -13.27 -30.74 -1.42
CA PHE A 162 -13.74 -30.80 -0.05
C PHE A 162 -14.91 -29.81 0.18
N LYS A 163 -16.14 -30.33 0.29
CA LYS A 163 -17.37 -29.53 0.39
C LYS A 163 -17.89 -29.44 1.82
N MET A 164 -18.47 -28.29 2.16
CA MET A 164 -19.26 -28.10 3.39
C MET A 164 -20.70 -27.75 3.04
N CYS A 165 -21.66 -28.49 3.60
CA CYS A 165 -23.08 -28.21 3.42
C CYS A 165 -23.47 -26.87 4.04
N SER A 166 -24.07 -25.99 3.23
CA SER A 166 -24.49 -24.64 3.66
C SER A 166 -25.57 -24.65 4.74
N ASN A 167 -26.31 -25.75 4.92
CA ASN A 167 -27.30 -25.89 6.00
C ASN A 167 -26.72 -26.41 7.32
N CYS A 168 -25.52 -27.01 7.30
CA CYS A 168 -24.91 -27.66 8.46
C CYS A 168 -23.66 -26.93 8.97
N TYR A 169 -23.06 -26.11 8.11
CA TYR A 169 -21.90 -25.28 8.39
C TYR A 169 -22.28 -23.84 8.02
N LEU A 170 -22.44 -22.98 9.02
CA LEU A 170 -22.87 -21.60 8.85
C LEU A 170 -21.70 -20.66 9.09
N ILE A 171 -21.53 -19.71 8.18
CA ILE A 171 -20.60 -18.58 8.31
C ILE A 171 -21.41 -17.35 8.69
N SER A 172 -20.89 -16.56 9.62
CA SER A 172 -21.43 -15.22 9.91
C SER A 172 -20.29 -14.24 10.18
N SER A 173 -20.65 -12.96 10.21
CA SER A 173 -19.79 -11.89 10.67
C SER A 173 -20.38 -11.20 11.89
N GLY A 174 -19.53 -10.44 12.58
CA GLY A 174 -19.93 -9.46 13.59
C GLY A 174 -18.86 -8.39 13.71
N CYS A 175 -19.04 -7.46 14.64
CA CYS A 175 -18.05 -6.46 14.98
C CYS A 175 -17.85 -6.37 16.49
N THR A 176 -16.68 -5.88 16.89
CA THR A 176 -16.37 -5.50 18.28
C THR A 176 -15.45 -4.29 18.28
N LYS A 177 -15.15 -3.69 19.44
CA LYS A 177 -14.19 -2.59 19.52
C LYS A 177 -12.75 -3.09 19.58
N SER A 178 -11.86 -2.43 18.85
CA SER A 178 -10.41 -2.64 18.97
C SER A 178 -9.92 -2.15 20.33
N THR A 179 -8.92 -2.83 20.88
CA THR A 179 -8.27 -2.42 22.13
C THR A 179 -7.23 -1.33 21.94
N LEU A 180 -6.71 -1.12 20.72
CA LEU A 180 -5.74 -0.07 20.45
C LEU A 180 -6.40 1.25 20.05
N THR A 181 -7.42 1.18 19.19
CA THR A 181 -7.98 2.38 18.54
C THR A 181 -9.42 2.70 18.95
N GLU A 182 -10.07 1.84 19.74
CA GLU A 182 -11.52 1.88 20.05
C GLU A 182 -12.47 1.81 18.83
N LYS A 183 -11.93 1.79 17.61
CA LYS A 183 -12.69 1.64 16.36
C LYS A 183 -13.27 0.22 16.26
N LEU A 184 -14.34 0.08 15.46
CA LEU A 184 -14.93 -1.23 15.19
C LEU A 184 -13.98 -2.10 14.36
N VAL A 185 -13.74 -3.32 14.83
CA VAL A 185 -13.05 -4.40 14.10
C VAL A 185 -14.07 -5.45 13.70
N GLN A 186 -13.87 -6.01 12.51
CA GLN A 186 -14.73 -7.05 11.97
C GLN A 186 -14.26 -8.43 12.45
N ILE A 187 -15.22 -9.33 12.67
CA ILE A 187 -15.00 -10.72 13.05
C ILE A 187 -15.74 -11.61 12.06
N ILE A 188 -15.09 -12.64 11.54
CA ILE A 188 -15.72 -13.75 10.82
C ILE A 188 -15.74 -14.98 11.71
N TYR A 189 -16.91 -15.60 11.82
CA TYR A 189 -17.10 -16.85 12.56
C TYR A 189 -17.09 -18.01 11.57
N LEU A 190 -15.96 -18.73 11.52
CA LEU A 190 -15.78 -19.89 10.65
C LEU A 190 -16.24 -21.17 11.36
N PRO A 191 -17.04 -22.02 10.67
CA PRO A 191 -17.53 -23.27 11.23
C PRO A 191 -16.51 -24.41 11.21
N TRP A 192 -15.23 -24.11 10.97
CA TRP A 192 -14.14 -25.08 10.93
C TRP A 192 -12.89 -24.60 11.67
N TRP A 193 -12.01 -25.56 11.94
CA TRP A 193 -10.70 -25.42 12.56
C TRP A 193 -9.66 -25.00 11.53
N HIS A 194 -9.16 -23.77 11.66
CA HIS A 194 -8.21 -23.21 10.71
C HIS A 194 -6.77 -23.60 11.06
N SER A 195 -6.25 -24.70 10.52
CA SER A 195 -4.94 -25.26 10.88
C SER A 195 -3.73 -24.69 10.11
N LYS A 196 -3.91 -23.84 9.10
CA LYS A 196 -2.81 -23.29 8.27
C LYS A 196 -1.75 -22.57 9.12
N SER A 197 -0.46 -22.76 8.84
CA SER A 197 0.63 -22.07 9.54
C SER A 197 0.94 -20.67 9.01
N TYR A 198 0.24 -20.21 7.98
CA TYR A 198 0.50 -18.94 7.30
C TYR A 198 -0.78 -18.13 7.13
N CYS A 199 -0.63 -16.81 7.05
CA CYS A 199 -1.72 -15.87 6.87
C CYS A 199 -2.34 -16.02 5.49
N CYS A 200 -3.67 -16.11 5.40
CA CYS A 200 -4.34 -16.21 4.10
C CYS A 200 -4.25 -14.91 3.28
N ALA A 201 -4.01 -13.75 3.91
CA ALA A 201 -3.82 -12.46 3.25
C ALA A 201 -2.38 -12.31 2.70
N CYS A 202 -1.38 -12.15 3.57
CA CYS A 202 -0.01 -11.87 3.13
C CYS A 202 0.88 -13.11 2.90
N LYS A 203 0.38 -14.32 3.16
CA LYS A 203 1.13 -15.59 3.03
C LYS A 203 2.35 -15.76 3.95
N ILE A 204 2.61 -14.82 4.85
CA ILE A 204 3.66 -14.91 5.89
C ILE A 204 3.25 -15.90 6.98
N THR A 205 4.22 -16.61 7.54
CA THR A 205 4.06 -17.50 8.70
C THR A 205 3.37 -16.78 9.87
N LEU A 206 2.43 -17.46 10.53
CA LEU A 206 1.69 -16.93 11.68
C LEU A 206 2.48 -17.12 12.98
N THR A 207 2.39 -16.13 13.86
CA THR A 207 2.92 -16.20 15.21
C THR A 207 1.88 -16.85 16.12
N PHE A 208 2.28 -17.92 16.81
CA PHE A 208 1.42 -18.65 17.75
C PHE A 208 1.63 -18.13 19.16
N THR A 209 0.53 -17.82 19.85
CA THR A 209 0.55 -17.37 21.25
C THR A 209 -0.01 -18.42 22.21
N SER A 210 -0.79 -19.36 21.69
CA SER A 210 -1.22 -20.56 22.39
C SER A 210 -1.54 -21.69 21.41
N GLU A 211 -1.93 -22.84 21.94
CA GLU A 211 -2.39 -24.00 21.18
C GLU A 211 -3.70 -23.77 20.40
N CYS A 212 -4.40 -22.67 20.61
CA CYS A 212 -5.62 -22.30 19.87
C CYS A 212 -5.63 -20.83 19.43
N GLN A 213 -4.49 -20.13 19.53
CA GLN A 213 -4.37 -18.73 19.16
C GLN A 213 -3.13 -18.50 18.29
N LYS A 214 -3.35 -17.81 17.18
CA LYS A 214 -2.27 -17.34 16.31
C LYS A 214 -2.68 -16.08 15.61
N TYR A 215 -1.71 -15.30 15.16
CA TYR A 215 -1.96 -14.03 14.47
C TYR A 215 -0.90 -13.73 13.43
N CYS A 216 -1.24 -12.84 12.52
CA CYS A 216 -0.29 -12.29 11.56
C CYS A 216 0.19 -10.92 12.06
N GLU A 217 1.48 -10.78 12.33
CA GLU A 217 2.11 -9.51 12.73
C GLU A 217 1.97 -8.44 11.63
N ASN A 218 2.05 -8.87 10.36
CA ASN A 218 1.94 -7.96 9.23
C ASN A 218 0.50 -7.49 8.96
N CYS A 219 -0.49 -8.39 9.10
CA CYS A 219 -1.89 -8.05 8.80
C CYS A 219 -2.72 -7.67 10.02
N LEU A 220 -2.25 -7.90 11.25
CA LEU A 220 -3.06 -7.83 12.47
C LEU A 220 -4.36 -8.65 12.37
N ILE A 221 -4.29 -9.80 11.69
CA ILE A 221 -5.39 -10.76 11.61
C ILE A 221 -5.14 -11.85 12.66
N PHE A 222 -6.11 -12.03 13.56
CA PHE A 222 -6.04 -13.00 14.65
C PHE A 222 -6.97 -14.18 14.36
N TYR A 223 -6.50 -15.39 14.64
CA TYR A 223 -7.25 -16.63 14.46
C TYR A 223 -7.38 -17.31 15.83
N ILE A 224 -8.61 -17.37 16.33
CA ILE A 224 -8.91 -17.88 17.67
C ILE A 224 -9.81 -19.11 17.56
N GLY A 225 -9.24 -20.28 17.83
CA GLY A 225 -9.90 -21.58 17.75
C GLY A 225 -10.64 -21.94 19.04
N CYS A 226 -11.81 -22.57 18.93
CA CYS A 226 -12.49 -23.18 20.06
C CYS A 226 -12.23 -24.69 20.13
N ARG A 227 -11.51 -25.15 21.15
CA ARG A 227 -11.16 -26.57 21.37
C ARG A 227 -12.35 -27.49 21.64
N TYR A 228 -13.53 -26.95 21.95
CA TYR A 228 -14.73 -27.75 22.22
C TYR A 228 -15.64 -27.89 21.00
N CYS A 229 -15.51 -26.99 20.03
CA CYS A 229 -16.40 -26.90 18.87
C CYS A 229 -15.69 -27.11 17.52
N LEU A 230 -14.35 -27.03 17.51
CA LEU A 230 -13.53 -26.98 16.30
C LEU A 230 -13.97 -25.87 15.32
N THR A 231 -14.30 -24.70 15.86
CA THR A 231 -14.63 -23.48 15.10
C THR A 231 -13.52 -22.45 15.25
N THR A 232 -13.41 -21.50 14.33
CA THR A 232 -12.40 -20.44 14.39
C THR A 232 -13.05 -19.06 14.24
N ASN A 233 -12.74 -18.14 15.15
CA ASN A 233 -13.04 -16.72 14.97
C ASN A 233 -11.83 -16.08 14.29
N VAL A 234 -12.04 -15.44 13.15
CA VAL A 234 -11.03 -14.60 12.47
C VAL A 234 -11.34 -13.15 12.78
N ILE A 235 -10.40 -12.44 13.38
CA ILE A 235 -10.58 -11.06 13.84
C ILE A 235 -9.62 -10.16 13.09
N PHE A 236 -10.14 -9.08 12.50
CA PHE A 236 -9.43 -8.15 11.65
C PHE A 236 -8.95 -6.92 12.45
N GLY A 237 -8.17 -7.18 13.49
CA GLY A 237 -7.58 -6.16 14.37
C GLY A 237 -7.37 -6.65 15.81
N PRO A 238 -6.66 -5.88 16.63
CA PRO A 238 -6.32 -6.26 18.00
C PRO A 238 -7.53 -6.11 18.94
N ILE A 239 -7.82 -7.17 19.69
CA ILE A 239 -8.84 -7.23 20.75
C ILE A 239 -8.32 -8.07 21.92
N ILE A 240 -8.90 -7.92 23.11
CA ILE A 240 -8.46 -8.62 24.34
C ILE A 240 -9.18 -9.94 24.59
N GLN A 241 -10.37 -10.14 24.02
CA GLN A 241 -11.19 -11.32 24.28
C GLN A 241 -12.01 -11.70 23.05
N SER A 242 -12.21 -13.00 22.86
CA SER A 242 -13.06 -13.56 21.81
C SER A 242 -13.97 -14.63 22.39
N GLN A 243 -15.24 -14.65 21.97
CA GLN A 243 -16.21 -15.63 22.44
C GLN A 243 -16.59 -16.60 21.32
N CYS A 244 -16.55 -17.90 21.59
CA CYS A 244 -17.05 -18.90 20.66
C CYS A 244 -18.58 -18.76 20.52
N LYS A 245 -19.08 -18.54 19.29
CA LYS A 245 -20.52 -18.36 19.06
C LYS A 245 -21.37 -19.58 19.41
N LYS A 246 -20.81 -20.79 19.29
CA LYS A 246 -21.48 -22.06 19.61
C LYS A 246 -21.60 -22.30 21.12
N CYS A 247 -20.45 -22.43 21.81
CA CYS A 247 -20.44 -22.83 23.22
C CYS A 247 -20.35 -21.67 24.21
N LYS A 248 -20.32 -20.42 23.74
CA LYS A 248 -20.26 -19.19 24.53
C LYS A 248 -19.05 -19.06 25.47
N ARG A 249 -18.08 -19.98 25.41
CA ARG A 249 -16.80 -19.88 26.12
C ARG A 249 -16.01 -18.69 25.58
N THR A 250 -15.52 -17.87 26.50
CA THR A 250 -14.67 -16.72 26.22
C THR A 250 -13.20 -17.11 26.36
N THR A 251 -12.35 -16.56 25.51
CA THR A 251 -10.92 -16.78 25.50
C THR A 251 -10.23 -15.43 25.48
N SER A 252 -9.35 -15.20 26.45
CA SER A 252 -8.46 -14.03 26.46
C SER A 252 -7.43 -14.17 25.35
N ILE A 253 -7.23 -13.11 24.59
CA ILE A 253 -6.26 -13.07 23.49
C ILE A 253 -4.94 -12.55 24.03
N ILE A 254 -3.89 -13.35 23.87
CA ILE A 254 -2.53 -12.95 24.21
C ILE A 254 -2.02 -12.11 23.06
N LEU A 255 -1.80 -10.82 23.33
CA LEU A 255 -1.24 -9.86 22.38
C LEU A 255 0.21 -9.57 22.80
N ASP A 256 1.17 -9.99 21.99
CA ASP A 256 2.57 -9.60 22.19
C ASP A 256 2.77 -8.19 21.60
N THR A 257 2.53 -7.18 22.43
CA THR A 257 2.64 -5.77 22.01
C THR A 257 4.05 -5.41 21.59
N ALA A 258 5.09 -6.07 22.10
CA ALA A 258 6.48 -5.81 21.72
C ALA A 258 6.79 -6.25 20.28
N LYS A 259 6.03 -7.19 19.72
CA LYS A 259 6.17 -7.62 18.31
C LYS A 259 5.35 -6.79 17.33
N ILE A 260 4.38 -6.04 17.83
CA ILE A 260 3.45 -5.26 17.03
C ILE A 260 3.83 -3.77 17.06
N SER A 261 4.32 -3.30 18.20
CA SER A 261 4.78 -1.93 18.41
C SER A 261 6.21 -1.77 17.89
N ILE A 262 6.44 -0.68 17.17
CA ILE A 262 7.74 -0.24 16.68
C ILE A 262 8.42 0.67 17.73
N GLY A 263 7.80 0.82 18.91
CA GLY A 263 8.29 1.68 19.98
C GLY A 263 8.02 3.16 19.75
N ASN A 264 7.16 3.50 18.77
CA ASN A 264 6.72 4.87 18.54
C ASN A 264 5.21 4.91 18.30
N LYS A 265 4.52 5.65 19.19
CA LYS A 265 3.06 5.72 19.22
C LYS A 265 2.46 6.24 17.92
N ASP A 266 3.00 7.29 17.31
CA ASP A 266 2.42 7.88 16.09
C ASP A 266 2.50 6.93 14.89
N LEU A 267 3.58 6.13 14.79
CA LEU A 267 3.74 5.12 13.74
C LEU A 267 2.91 3.87 14.01
N ASP A 268 2.83 3.46 15.26
CA ASP A 268 2.00 2.34 15.68
C ASP A 268 0.51 2.65 15.44
N ASP A 269 0.08 3.87 15.77
CA ASP A 269 -1.26 4.37 15.49
C ASP A 269 -1.49 4.43 13.97
N PHE A 270 -0.56 4.99 13.19
CA PHE A 270 -0.65 5.03 11.73
C PHE A 270 -0.80 3.63 11.09
N LEU A 271 0.06 2.68 11.44
CA LEU A 271 -0.01 1.31 10.91
C LEU A 271 -1.28 0.59 11.34
N SER A 272 -1.73 0.82 12.58
CA SER A 272 -2.97 0.25 13.09
C SER A 272 -4.18 0.79 12.35
N GLU A 273 -4.25 2.11 12.16
CA GLU A 273 -5.32 2.75 11.37
C GLU A 273 -5.33 2.27 9.93
N LEU A 274 -4.16 2.23 9.28
CA LEU A 274 -4.02 1.75 7.91
C LEU A 274 -4.58 0.34 7.73
N ARG A 275 -4.22 -0.59 8.62
CA ARG A 275 -4.68 -1.98 8.57
C ARG A 275 -6.18 -2.07 8.82
N LEU A 276 -6.72 -1.29 9.75
CA LEU A 276 -8.16 -1.23 10.02
C LEU A 276 -8.96 -0.70 8.84
N ASP A 277 -8.47 0.34 8.15
CA ASP A 277 -9.12 0.90 6.97
C ASP A 277 -9.16 -0.11 5.82
N ILE A 278 -8.05 -0.83 5.58
CA ILE A 278 -8.01 -1.95 4.62
C ILE A 278 -9.08 -2.99 4.97
N HIS A 279 -9.17 -3.40 6.23
CA HIS A 279 -10.15 -4.39 6.68
C HIS A 279 -11.59 -3.90 6.55
N ASN A 280 -11.86 -2.64 6.85
CA ASN A 280 -13.18 -2.05 6.75
C ASN A 280 -13.67 -1.99 5.30
N ASN A 281 -12.76 -1.81 4.35
CA ASN A 281 -13.06 -1.81 2.92
C ASN A 281 -13.38 -3.20 2.33
N LEU A 282 -13.09 -4.31 3.04
CA LEU A 282 -13.37 -5.67 2.56
C LEU A 282 -14.86 -6.01 2.38
N LYS A 283 -15.77 -5.11 2.80
CA LYS A 283 -17.23 -5.28 2.75
C LYS A 283 -17.67 -6.70 3.15
N ILE A 284 -17.09 -7.25 4.22
CA ILE A 284 -17.24 -8.65 4.63
C ILE A 284 -18.72 -9.05 4.75
N THR A 285 -19.57 -8.14 5.25
CA THR A 285 -21.02 -8.37 5.36
C THR A 285 -21.69 -8.54 3.99
N GLU A 286 -21.32 -7.73 2.99
CA GLU A 286 -21.82 -7.87 1.62
C GLU A 286 -21.35 -9.19 1.01
N PHE A 287 -20.07 -9.54 1.21
CA PHE A 287 -19.51 -10.81 0.76
C PHE A 287 -20.24 -12.03 1.37
N ILE A 288 -20.48 -12.02 2.68
CA ILE A 288 -21.24 -13.09 3.36
C ILE A 288 -22.71 -13.12 2.90
N GLY A 289 -23.32 -11.97 2.63
CA GLY A 289 -24.64 -11.90 1.99
C GLY A 289 -24.65 -12.61 0.65
N LYS A 290 -23.72 -12.25 -0.25
CA LYS A 290 -23.56 -12.91 -1.55
C LYS A 290 -23.32 -14.41 -1.43
N ILE A 291 -22.50 -14.87 -0.48
CA ILE A 291 -22.32 -16.30 -0.22
C ILE A 291 -23.65 -16.96 0.10
N LYS A 292 -24.47 -16.38 0.99
CA LYS A 292 -25.77 -16.96 1.36
C LYS A 292 -26.73 -17.00 0.17
N ASP A 293 -26.71 -15.96 -0.67
CA ASP A 293 -27.63 -15.84 -1.81
C ASP A 293 -27.20 -16.69 -3.02
N THR A 294 -25.89 -16.97 -3.16
CA THR A 294 -25.32 -17.71 -4.31
C THR A 294 -25.18 -19.21 -4.03
N ILE A 295 -25.14 -19.62 -2.76
CA ILE A 295 -24.83 -21.01 -2.38
C ILE A 295 -26.09 -21.76 -2.00
N ASP A 296 -26.63 -22.48 -2.98
CA ASP A 296 -27.83 -23.29 -2.78
C ASP A 296 -27.58 -24.47 -1.81
N ASN A 297 -26.45 -25.18 -1.95
CA ASN A 297 -26.26 -26.48 -1.29
C ASN A 297 -24.92 -26.66 -0.53
N TYR A 298 -23.80 -26.12 -1.02
CA TYR A 298 -22.48 -26.30 -0.40
C TYR A 298 -21.46 -25.22 -0.77
N PHE A 299 -20.42 -25.05 0.06
CA PHE A 299 -19.29 -24.19 -0.25
C PHE A 299 -17.95 -24.87 -0.01
N LEU A 300 -16.90 -24.28 -0.58
CA LEU A 300 -15.53 -24.73 -0.45
C LEU A 300 -14.77 -23.81 0.51
N PRO A 301 -14.28 -24.29 1.66
CA PRO A 301 -13.54 -23.46 2.62
C PRO A 301 -12.35 -22.71 2.01
N TYR A 302 -11.67 -23.33 1.03
CA TYR A 302 -10.55 -22.72 0.32
C TYR A 302 -10.98 -21.49 -0.50
N SER A 303 -12.05 -21.61 -1.29
CA SER A 303 -12.58 -20.51 -2.10
C SER A 303 -13.05 -19.35 -1.24
N ILE A 304 -13.75 -19.65 -0.13
CA ILE A 304 -14.20 -18.63 0.82
C ILE A 304 -13.00 -17.87 1.40
N CYS A 305 -11.96 -18.60 1.85
CA CYS A 305 -10.75 -17.94 2.34
C CYS A 305 -10.14 -17.04 1.26
N ASN A 306 -9.91 -17.56 0.05
CA ASN A 306 -9.27 -16.76 -1.00
C ASN A 306 -10.06 -15.48 -1.32
N SER A 307 -11.39 -15.57 -1.46
CA SER A 307 -12.21 -14.39 -1.74
C SER A 307 -12.21 -13.34 -0.62
N ILE A 308 -12.22 -13.75 0.66
CA ILE A 308 -12.18 -12.79 1.79
C ILE A 308 -10.91 -11.96 1.79
N TYR A 309 -9.77 -12.58 1.45
CA TYR A 309 -8.46 -11.95 1.60
C TYR A 309 -7.88 -11.40 0.30
N GLN A 310 -8.59 -11.51 -0.83
CA GLN A 310 -8.14 -11.02 -2.14
C GLN A 310 -7.80 -9.52 -2.12
N ASP A 311 -8.59 -8.73 -1.39
CA ASP A 311 -8.44 -7.27 -1.35
C ASP A 311 -7.58 -6.78 -0.18
N VAL A 312 -7.03 -7.67 0.66
CA VAL A 312 -6.13 -7.28 1.76
C VAL A 312 -4.73 -7.03 1.20
N ARG A 313 -4.53 -5.85 0.59
CA ARG A 313 -3.22 -5.40 0.10
C ARG A 313 -2.59 -4.44 1.09
N ILE A 314 -1.63 -4.95 1.88
CA ILE A 314 -0.82 -4.11 2.77
C ILE A 314 0.32 -3.56 1.94
N GLN A 315 0.27 -2.26 1.67
CA GLN A 315 1.20 -1.60 0.76
C GLN A 315 2.45 -1.06 1.48
N MET A 316 2.32 -0.69 2.76
CA MET A 316 3.44 -0.22 3.60
C MET A 316 3.65 -1.10 4.81
N THR A 317 4.91 -1.44 5.09
CA THR A 317 5.30 -2.28 6.22
C THR A 317 6.55 -1.78 6.95
N TRP A 318 6.74 -2.22 8.19
CA TRP A 318 8.02 -2.08 8.87
C TRP A 318 9.02 -3.08 8.30
N ILE A 319 10.18 -2.60 7.87
CA ILE A 319 11.25 -3.42 7.31
C ILE A 319 12.46 -3.37 8.24
N PRO A 320 12.86 -4.48 8.88
CA PRO A 320 14.04 -4.50 9.74
C PRO A 320 15.30 -4.04 8.99
N PHE A 321 16.06 -3.12 9.58
CA PHE A 321 17.24 -2.54 8.91
C PHE A 321 18.29 -3.58 8.51
N SER A 322 18.35 -4.70 9.24
CA SER A 322 19.24 -5.83 8.95
C SER A 322 18.97 -6.52 7.61
N GLN A 323 17.83 -6.26 6.96
CA GLN A 323 17.53 -6.79 5.61
C GLN A 323 18.20 -5.99 4.49
N PHE A 324 18.74 -4.80 4.79
CA PHE A 324 19.42 -3.96 3.81
C PHE A 324 20.92 -4.25 3.80
N THR A 325 21.45 -4.45 2.60
CA THR A 325 22.89 -4.57 2.33
C THR A 325 23.31 -3.53 1.29
N ASN A 326 24.61 -3.33 1.10
CA ASN A 326 25.18 -2.41 0.11
C ASN A 326 24.64 -0.96 0.20
N VAL A 327 24.37 -0.48 1.41
CA VAL A 327 23.85 0.87 1.65
C VAL A 327 24.90 1.90 1.23
N LYS A 328 24.60 2.71 0.22
CA LYS A 328 25.49 3.72 -0.36
C LYS A 328 24.75 5.05 -0.52
N GLU A 329 25.34 6.14 -0.05
CA GLU A 329 24.83 7.48 -0.31
C GLU A 329 24.93 7.83 -1.80
N ILE A 330 23.83 8.33 -2.38
CA ILE A 330 23.79 8.73 -3.80
C ILE A 330 23.42 10.20 -4.00
N ALA A 331 22.74 10.83 -3.03
CA ALA A 331 22.40 12.24 -3.09
C ALA A 331 22.16 12.81 -1.69
N LYS A 332 22.41 14.10 -1.54
CA LYS A 332 22.08 14.89 -0.34
C LYS A 332 21.35 16.16 -0.77
N GLY A 333 20.16 16.37 -0.24
CA GLY A 333 19.30 17.52 -0.55
C GLY A 333 18.98 18.36 0.69
N GLY A 334 18.10 19.36 0.54
CA GLY A 334 17.73 20.27 1.63
C GLY A 334 16.87 19.64 2.73
N PHE A 335 16.22 18.50 2.45
CA PHE A 335 15.32 17.81 3.39
C PHE A 335 15.85 16.46 3.88
N GLY A 336 17.02 16.02 3.41
CA GLY A 336 17.49 14.68 3.73
C GLY A 336 18.63 14.14 2.86
N VAL A 337 18.99 12.89 3.15
CA VAL A 337 20.01 12.13 2.44
C VAL A 337 19.35 10.89 1.82
N ILE A 338 19.69 10.62 0.56
CA ILE A 338 19.20 9.49 -0.22
C ILE A 338 20.30 8.44 -0.32
N TYR A 339 19.99 7.23 0.13
CA TYR A 339 20.86 6.07 -0.03
C TYR A 339 20.24 5.07 -1.00
N GLN A 340 21.08 4.40 -1.78
CA GLN A 340 20.73 3.19 -2.51
C GLN A 340 21.10 1.98 -1.65
N ALA A 341 20.25 0.95 -1.63
CA ALA A 341 20.52 -0.30 -0.91
C ALA A 341 19.96 -1.51 -1.66
N THR A 342 20.41 -2.69 -1.29
CA THR A 342 19.83 -3.97 -1.72
C THR A 342 18.96 -4.51 -0.58
N LEU A 343 17.67 -4.71 -0.85
CA LEU A 343 16.73 -5.33 0.07
C LEU A 343 16.64 -6.84 -0.22
N SER A 344 17.10 -7.65 0.72
CA SER A 344 17.05 -9.12 0.61
C SER A 344 15.84 -9.71 1.30
N GLY A 345 15.26 -10.76 0.72
CA GLY A 345 14.18 -11.51 1.38
C GLY A 345 12.77 -10.93 1.20
N TYR A 346 12.59 -9.86 0.42
CA TYR A 346 11.28 -9.23 0.26
C TYR A 346 10.36 -10.08 -0.63
N SER A 347 9.30 -10.62 -0.03
CA SER A 347 8.22 -11.28 -0.73
C SER A 347 7.28 -10.23 -1.30
N MET A 348 7.38 -9.93 -2.59
CA MET A 348 6.37 -9.16 -3.29
C MET A 348 5.02 -9.91 -3.23
N PRO A 349 3.93 -9.30 -2.74
CA PRO A 349 2.59 -9.81 -3.00
C PRO A 349 2.42 -9.89 -4.51
N TYR A 350 2.08 -11.08 -5.02
CA TYR A 350 1.83 -11.29 -6.44
C TYR A 350 0.79 -10.27 -6.92
N ASP A 351 1.18 -9.37 -7.82
CA ASP A 351 0.30 -8.34 -8.34
C ASP A 351 -0.62 -8.97 -9.40
N GLU A 352 -1.67 -9.64 -8.94
CA GLU A 352 -2.63 -10.37 -9.79
C GLU A 352 -3.40 -9.44 -10.76
N GLN A 353 -3.20 -8.12 -10.69
CA GLN A 353 -4.00 -7.14 -11.42
C GLN A 353 -3.57 -6.92 -12.89
N TYR A 354 -2.55 -7.65 -13.37
CA TYR A 354 -2.10 -7.60 -14.77
C TYR A 354 -2.34 -8.92 -15.55
N TYR A 355 -2.89 -9.95 -14.92
CA TYR A 355 -3.27 -11.21 -15.58
C TYR A 355 -4.75 -11.50 -15.35
N ASN A 356 -5.60 -10.94 -16.20
CA ASN A 356 -6.89 -11.52 -16.50
C ASN A 356 -7.03 -11.56 -18.01
N GLU A 357 -6.70 -12.71 -18.60
CA GLU A 357 -7.59 -13.50 -19.47
C GLU A 357 -6.76 -14.60 -20.15
N LYS A 358 -7.24 -15.84 -20.01
CA LYS A 358 -6.76 -17.09 -20.64
C LYS A 358 -5.50 -17.70 -20.05
N HIS A 359 -5.63 -18.43 -18.95
CA HIS A 359 -5.05 -19.77 -18.81
C HIS A 359 -5.83 -20.54 -17.73
N TYR A 360 -6.93 -21.17 -18.16
CA TYR A 360 -7.32 -22.45 -17.57
C TYR A 360 -6.23 -23.45 -17.98
N ASP A 361 -5.84 -24.33 -17.04
CA ASP A 361 -4.78 -25.35 -17.14
C ASP A 361 -3.37 -24.90 -16.69
N ASN A 362 -3.14 -24.86 -15.37
CA ASN A 362 -2.27 -25.87 -14.76
C ASN A 362 -2.25 -25.81 -13.23
N TYR A 363 -2.48 -26.98 -12.66
CA TYR A 363 -2.47 -27.33 -11.25
C TYR A 363 -1.05 -27.19 -10.66
N TYR A 364 -0.94 -26.86 -9.37
CA TYR A 364 0.30 -26.70 -8.59
C TYR A 364 1.15 -25.44 -8.87
N HIS A 365 0.58 -24.25 -8.72
CA HIS A 365 1.40 -23.16 -8.17
C HIS A 365 1.62 -23.46 -6.68
N THR A 366 2.62 -24.28 -6.38
CA THR A 366 3.43 -24.01 -5.18
C THR A 366 3.82 -22.55 -5.30
N ASN A 367 3.20 -21.68 -4.50
CA ASN A 367 3.60 -20.28 -4.33
C ASN A 367 4.99 -20.28 -3.69
N ILE A 368 6.00 -20.69 -4.45
CA ILE A 368 7.39 -20.39 -4.19
C ILE A 368 7.45 -18.89 -4.40
N LEU A 369 7.30 -18.16 -3.30
CA LEU A 369 7.74 -16.78 -3.18
C LEU A 369 9.14 -16.72 -3.80
N ARG A 370 9.23 -16.22 -5.03
CA ARG A 370 10.54 -15.96 -5.63
C ARG A 370 11.10 -14.77 -4.86
N VAL A 371 11.94 -15.09 -3.89
CA VAL A 371 12.74 -14.12 -3.15
C VAL A 371 13.75 -13.56 -4.15
N TYR A 372 13.55 -12.31 -4.56
CA TYR A 372 14.53 -11.57 -5.31
C TYR A 372 15.12 -10.50 -4.41
N ASP A 373 16.43 -10.30 -4.54
CA ASP A 373 17.06 -9.09 -4.04
C ASP A 373 16.58 -7.92 -4.91
N GLU A 374 16.02 -6.89 -4.29
CA GLU A 374 15.53 -5.71 -4.98
C GLU A 374 16.39 -4.50 -4.65
N THR A 375 16.73 -3.69 -5.65
CA THR A 375 17.41 -2.41 -5.39
C THR A 375 16.36 -1.40 -4.95
N VAL A 376 16.61 -0.75 -3.81
CA VAL A 376 15.68 0.21 -3.19
C VAL A 376 16.39 1.51 -2.85
N ILE A 377 15.58 2.54 -2.62
CA ILE A 377 16.02 3.82 -2.09
C ILE A 377 15.63 3.91 -0.61
N LEU A 378 16.58 4.37 0.20
CA LEU A 378 16.40 4.73 1.60
C LEU A 378 16.47 6.26 1.72
N LYS A 379 15.33 6.92 1.93
CA LYS A 379 15.23 8.38 2.11
C LYS A 379 15.22 8.70 3.60
N ARG A 380 16.34 9.23 4.10
CA ARG A 380 16.51 9.67 5.48
C ARG A 380 16.34 11.18 5.58
N PHE A 381 15.53 11.65 6.52
CA PHE A 381 15.36 13.08 6.81
C PHE A 381 16.40 13.53 7.84
N GLU A 382 16.92 14.75 7.74
CA GLU A 382 17.86 15.28 8.73
C GLU A 382 17.11 15.59 10.05
N ASN A 383 17.69 15.24 11.21
CA ASN A 383 17.10 15.41 12.55
C ASN A 383 15.80 14.60 12.83
N SER A 384 15.62 13.43 12.21
CA SER A 384 14.43 12.59 12.40
C SER A 384 14.42 11.71 13.67
N LYS A 385 15.24 12.06 14.67
CA LYS A 385 15.26 11.39 16.00
C LYS A 385 13.91 11.50 16.71
N ASP A 386 13.29 12.68 16.63
CA ASP A 386 11.85 12.84 16.81
C ASP A 386 11.21 12.70 15.44
N ILE A 387 10.04 12.07 15.37
CA ILE A 387 9.38 11.87 14.10
C ILE A 387 9.17 13.22 13.41
N ASP A 388 9.93 13.41 12.34
CA ASP A 388 9.86 14.61 11.54
C ASP A 388 8.45 14.69 10.93
N LYS A 389 7.84 15.88 11.06
CA LYS A 389 6.59 16.21 10.38
C LYS A 389 6.67 15.87 8.89
N TYR A 390 7.81 16.12 8.24
CA TYR A 390 8.02 15.81 6.82
C TYR A 390 8.00 14.30 6.56
N PHE A 391 8.63 13.49 7.42
CA PHE A 391 8.60 12.02 7.32
C PHE A 391 7.18 11.48 7.44
N LEU A 392 6.43 11.85 8.49
CA LEU A 392 5.04 11.39 8.65
C LEU A 392 4.14 11.88 7.52
N ASN A 393 4.34 13.12 7.10
CA ASN A 393 3.54 13.70 6.03
C ASN A 393 3.78 12.95 4.72
N GLU A 394 5.03 12.66 4.37
CA GLU A 394 5.38 11.87 3.19
C GLU A 394 4.89 10.42 3.30
N LEU A 395 5.00 9.81 4.48
CA LEU A 395 4.50 8.45 4.72
C LEU A 395 2.98 8.38 4.51
N LYS A 396 2.24 9.32 5.10
CA LYS A 396 0.77 9.40 4.98
C LYS A 396 0.35 9.72 3.54
N SER A 397 0.94 10.71 2.90
CA SER A 397 0.59 11.10 1.54
C SER A 397 0.84 9.98 0.54
N ASN A 398 2.00 9.30 0.62
CA ASN A 398 2.30 8.12 -0.21
C ASN A 398 1.28 7.00 0.00
N GLN A 399 0.85 6.75 1.25
CA GLN A 399 -0.09 5.68 1.55
C GLN A 399 -1.46 5.93 0.93
N TYR A 400 -1.98 7.15 0.99
CA TYR A 400 -3.29 7.47 0.39
C TYR A 400 -3.21 7.54 -1.14
N CYS A 401 -2.15 8.14 -1.71
CA CYS A 401 -2.02 8.27 -3.16
C CYS A 401 -1.81 6.90 -3.83
N TYR A 402 -1.04 6.01 -3.22
CA TYR A 402 -0.74 4.70 -3.81
C TYR A 402 -1.94 3.73 -3.77
N GLN A 403 -2.94 3.93 -2.89
CA GLN A 403 -4.15 3.10 -2.83
C GLN A 403 -5.08 3.28 -4.05
N ILE A 404 -5.00 4.40 -4.77
CA ILE A 404 -5.97 4.79 -5.83
C ILE A 404 -5.55 4.33 -7.25
N LYS A 405 -4.24 4.10 -7.47
CA LYS A 405 -3.52 3.56 -8.66
C LYS A 405 -2.75 4.57 -9.54
N HIS A 406 -1.65 4.06 -10.13
CA HIS A 406 -0.85 4.51 -11.29
C HIS A 406 0.08 5.73 -11.13
N HIS A 407 1.28 5.60 -11.69
CA HIS A 407 2.27 6.66 -11.89
C HIS A 407 2.69 7.45 -10.62
N ILE A 408 2.66 6.80 -9.45
CA ILE A 408 3.30 7.27 -8.20
C ILE A 408 4.47 6.35 -7.86
N VAL A 409 5.57 6.90 -7.35
CA VAL A 409 6.73 6.13 -6.90
C VAL A 409 6.31 5.24 -5.74
N LYS A 410 6.54 3.94 -5.87
CA LYS A 410 6.12 2.98 -4.86
C LYS A 410 6.95 3.16 -3.59
N THR A 411 6.26 3.18 -2.45
CA THR A 411 6.87 3.16 -1.12
C THR A 411 6.55 1.83 -0.47
N TYR A 412 7.58 1.01 -0.19
CA TYR A 412 7.44 -0.30 0.44
C TYR A 412 7.14 -0.21 1.94
N GLY A 413 7.51 0.92 2.55
CA GLY A 413 7.31 1.17 3.96
C GLY A 413 8.46 1.98 4.55
N PHE A 414 8.88 1.62 5.76
CA PHE A 414 9.89 2.37 6.48
C PHE A 414 10.72 1.47 7.41
N THR A 415 11.87 2.01 7.81
CA THR A 415 12.83 1.37 8.72
C THR A 415 13.40 2.41 9.69
N LYS A 416 14.29 1.98 10.58
CA LYS A 416 15.02 2.86 11.50
C LYS A 416 16.49 2.52 11.48
N ASP A 417 17.33 3.55 11.34
CA ASP A 417 18.78 3.40 11.41
C ASP A 417 19.19 2.97 12.84
N PRO A 418 19.83 1.81 13.03
CA PRO A 418 20.18 1.33 14.37
C PRO A 418 21.28 2.16 15.05
N LYS A 419 22.02 2.98 14.31
CA LYS A 419 23.11 3.82 14.84
C LYS A 419 22.65 5.24 15.15
N LEU A 420 21.84 5.82 14.26
CA LEU A 420 21.42 7.22 14.35
C LEU A 420 20.07 7.40 15.02
N ASP A 421 19.28 6.31 15.11
CA ASP A 421 17.90 6.29 15.61
C ASP A 421 16.92 7.10 14.74
N ASP A 422 17.33 7.40 13.50
CA ASP A 422 16.55 8.13 12.50
C ASP A 422 15.59 7.19 11.76
N TYR A 423 14.34 7.61 11.56
CA TYR A 423 13.39 6.91 10.68
C TYR A 423 13.70 7.19 9.20
N ILE A 424 13.55 6.14 8.38
CA ILE A 424 13.92 6.14 6.96
C ILE A 424 12.79 5.55 6.12
N LEU A 425 12.39 6.23 5.04
CA LEU A 425 11.45 5.68 4.06
C LEU A 425 12.15 4.73 3.11
N VAL A 426 11.47 3.64 2.75
CA VAL A 426 11.96 2.62 1.83
C VAL A 426 11.12 2.69 0.55
N MET A 427 11.76 3.08 -0.55
CA MET A 427 11.09 3.44 -1.80
C MET A 427 11.67 2.66 -2.99
N GLN A 428 10.88 2.56 -4.06
CA GLN A 428 11.28 1.99 -5.34
C GLN A 428 12.48 2.74 -5.92
N TYR A 429 13.47 2.01 -6.40
CA TYR A 429 14.54 2.58 -7.20
C TYR A 429 14.09 2.82 -8.64
N ALA A 430 14.25 4.04 -9.12
CA ALA A 430 13.91 4.44 -10.49
C ALA A 430 15.18 4.52 -11.35
N GLU A 431 15.50 3.41 -12.03
CA GLU A 431 16.73 3.23 -12.82
C GLU A 431 16.93 4.30 -13.91
N GLY A 432 15.84 4.84 -14.46
CA GLY A 432 15.88 5.85 -15.51
C GLY A 432 16.15 7.28 -15.01
N GLY A 433 16.23 7.49 -13.69
CA GLY A 433 16.45 8.80 -13.07
C GLY A 433 15.28 9.76 -13.21
N ASP A 434 15.52 11.04 -12.94
CA ASP A 434 14.51 12.09 -13.08
C ASP A 434 14.32 12.56 -14.54
N LEU A 435 13.16 13.15 -14.81
CA LEU A 435 12.74 13.58 -16.14
C LEU A 435 13.72 14.58 -16.75
N HIS A 436 14.24 15.52 -15.97
CA HIS A 436 15.15 16.53 -16.49
C HIS A 436 16.44 15.89 -16.99
N ASN A 437 17.09 15.07 -16.15
CA ASN A 437 18.32 14.37 -16.52
C ASN A 437 18.11 13.38 -17.67
N TYR A 438 16.93 12.78 -17.75
CA TYR A 438 16.55 11.94 -18.90
C TYR A 438 16.43 12.76 -20.19
N LEU A 439 15.79 13.93 -20.13
CA LEU A 439 15.70 14.85 -21.28
C LEU A 439 17.10 15.27 -21.75
N GLN A 440 18.02 15.61 -20.84
CA GLN A 440 19.40 15.97 -21.22
C GLN A 440 20.09 14.90 -22.08
N LYS A 441 19.86 13.62 -21.77
CA LYS A 441 20.52 12.49 -22.43
C LYS A 441 19.80 12.00 -23.69
N HIS A 442 18.47 12.14 -23.73
CA HIS A 442 17.64 11.44 -24.70
C HIS A 442 16.75 12.36 -25.54
N PHE A 443 16.89 13.69 -25.43
CA PHE A 443 16.06 14.70 -26.10
C PHE A 443 15.83 14.40 -27.59
N THR A 444 16.88 14.05 -28.32
CA THR A 444 16.83 13.77 -29.76
C THR A 444 15.85 12.66 -30.11
N SER A 445 15.77 11.63 -29.25
CA SER A 445 14.95 10.44 -29.43
C SER A 445 13.49 10.62 -28.99
N ILE A 446 13.13 11.71 -28.32
CA ILE A 446 11.81 11.96 -27.72
C ILE A 446 10.95 12.78 -28.70
N THR A 447 10.22 12.06 -29.56
CA THR A 447 9.45 12.66 -30.66
C THR A 447 8.11 13.26 -30.22
N TRP A 448 7.63 14.25 -30.98
CA TRP A 448 6.34 14.91 -30.77
C TRP A 448 5.15 13.96 -30.89
N ASN A 449 5.10 13.17 -31.95
CA ASN A 449 3.94 12.36 -32.30
C ASN A 449 3.70 11.13 -31.41
N LYS A 450 4.65 10.77 -30.54
CA LYS A 450 4.50 9.64 -29.61
C LYS A 450 5.09 9.85 -28.23
N LYS A 451 6.42 9.96 -28.10
CA LYS A 451 7.08 9.84 -26.80
C LYS A 451 6.76 11.00 -25.85
N LYS A 452 6.75 12.25 -26.32
CA LYS A 452 6.35 13.41 -25.49
C LYS A 452 4.94 13.23 -24.91
N LEU A 453 4.00 12.80 -25.76
CA LEU A 453 2.62 12.56 -25.37
C LEU A 453 2.46 11.41 -24.37
N SER A 454 3.24 10.34 -24.53
CA SER A 454 3.24 9.22 -23.58
C SER A 454 3.74 9.66 -22.20
N ILE A 455 4.85 10.40 -22.15
CA ILE A 455 5.43 10.94 -20.90
C ILE A 455 4.38 11.79 -20.18
N LEU A 456 3.79 12.75 -20.88
CA LEU A 456 2.80 13.67 -20.33
C LEU A 456 1.52 12.98 -19.88
N TRP A 457 1.03 12.00 -20.64
CA TRP A 457 -0.14 11.23 -20.25
C TRP A 457 0.10 10.49 -18.92
N GLN A 458 1.23 9.78 -18.80
CA GLN A 458 1.60 9.05 -17.58
C GLN A 458 1.72 9.98 -16.37
N ILE A 459 2.44 11.10 -16.54
CA ILE A 459 2.63 12.10 -15.47
C ILE A 459 1.28 12.72 -15.07
N SER A 460 0.41 13.05 -16.03
CA SER A 460 -0.91 13.63 -15.73
C SER A 460 -1.84 12.66 -15.00
N GLU A 461 -1.68 11.35 -15.23
CA GLU A 461 -2.38 10.31 -14.47
C GLU A 461 -1.87 10.20 -13.04
N GLY A 462 -0.55 10.30 -12.83
CA GLY A 462 0.02 10.40 -11.48
C GLY A 462 -0.52 11.63 -10.73
N LEU A 463 -0.58 12.80 -11.37
CA LEU A 463 -1.06 14.00 -10.71
C LEU A 463 -2.58 13.96 -10.45
N GLU A 464 -3.36 13.39 -11.37
CA GLU A 464 -4.79 13.10 -11.14
C GLU A 464 -4.99 12.17 -9.94
N THR A 465 -4.11 11.19 -9.75
CA THR A 465 -4.16 10.26 -8.61
C THR A 465 -3.96 11.00 -7.29
N ILE A 466 -2.98 11.90 -7.20
CA ILE A 466 -2.74 12.75 -6.02
C ILE A 466 -3.97 13.62 -5.73
N HIS A 467 -4.53 14.25 -6.77
CA HIS A 467 -5.70 15.13 -6.63
C HIS A 467 -6.97 14.36 -6.24
N THR A 468 -7.14 13.14 -6.72
CA THR A 468 -8.26 12.24 -6.37
C THR A 468 -8.14 11.75 -4.93
N ALA A 469 -6.91 11.60 -4.41
CA ALA A 469 -6.66 11.35 -3.00
C ALA A 469 -6.96 12.56 -2.09
N GLU A 470 -7.41 13.68 -2.65
CA GLU A 470 -7.60 14.96 -1.97
C GLU A 470 -6.30 15.53 -1.38
N TYR A 471 -5.18 15.33 -2.07
CA TYR A 471 -3.89 15.96 -1.80
C TYR A 471 -3.50 16.96 -2.90
N ILE A 472 -2.60 17.87 -2.53
CA ILE A 472 -1.90 18.81 -3.43
C ILE A 472 -0.41 18.52 -3.32
N HIS A 473 0.31 18.42 -4.45
CA HIS A 473 1.72 18.06 -4.46
C HIS A 473 2.61 19.16 -3.89
N ARG A 474 2.39 20.42 -4.32
CA ARG A 474 3.07 21.67 -3.87
C ARG A 474 4.53 21.86 -4.29
N ASP A 475 5.17 20.82 -4.83
CA ASP A 475 6.56 20.88 -5.32
C ASP A 475 6.71 20.06 -6.60
N PHE A 476 5.70 20.19 -7.49
CA PHE A 476 5.64 19.41 -8.71
C PHE A 476 6.55 20.02 -9.78
N HIS A 477 7.61 19.30 -10.15
CA HIS A 477 8.58 19.72 -11.18
C HIS A 477 9.30 18.50 -11.77
N SER A 478 10.05 18.68 -12.86
CA SER A 478 10.73 17.58 -13.57
C SER A 478 11.71 16.77 -12.71
N GLY A 479 12.35 17.41 -11.72
CA GLY A 479 13.20 16.70 -10.74
C GLY A 479 12.48 15.70 -9.82
N ASN A 480 11.16 15.84 -9.64
CA ASN A 480 10.34 14.96 -8.79
C ASN A 480 9.55 13.94 -9.64
N ILE A 481 9.86 13.83 -10.93
CA ILE A 481 9.26 12.88 -11.86
C ILE A 481 10.33 11.88 -12.25
N LEU A 482 10.19 10.65 -11.79
CA LEU A 482 11.18 9.60 -11.94
C LEU A 482 10.75 8.57 -12.99
N SER A 483 11.71 7.90 -13.61
CA SER A 483 11.45 6.84 -14.59
C SER A 483 11.90 5.48 -14.08
N SER A 484 10.96 4.55 -13.95
CA SER A 484 11.26 3.14 -13.71
C SER A 484 11.21 2.34 -15.02
N LEU A 485 11.99 1.26 -15.11
CA LEU A 485 11.96 0.36 -16.26
C LEU A 485 11.04 -0.81 -15.94
N MET A 486 9.94 -0.93 -16.67
CA MET A 486 9.07 -2.10 -16.60
C MET A 486 9.41 -3.08 -17.71
N ASN A 487 9.57 -4.36 -17.36
CA ASN A 487 9.56 -5.45 -18.33
C ASN A 487 8.12 -5.74 -18.73
N ASP A 488 7.75 -5.41 -19.95
CA ASP A 488 6.49 -5.82 -20.55
C ASP A 488 6.75 -7.07 -21.42
N GLU A 489 6.04 -8.17 -21.18
CA GLU A 489 6.25 -9.42 -21.94
C GLU A 489 5.93 -9.26 -23.43
N VAL A 490 5.05 -8.31 -23.78
CA VAL A 490 4.58 -8.09 -25.16
C VAL A 490 5.40 -7.02 -25.87
N TYR A 491 5.76 -5.94 -25.15
CA TYR A 491 6.41 -4.77 -25.76
C TYR A 491 7.88 -4.57 -25.35
N GLY A 492 8.43 -5.45 -24.50
CA GLY A 492 9.78 -5.34 -23.97
C GLY A 492 9.91 -4.28 -22.87
N LYS A 493 11.15 -3.84 -22.60
CA LYS A 493 11.42 -2.82 -21.57
C LYS A 493 10.82 -1.47 -21.94
N ARG A 494 9.94 -0.92 -21.10
CA ARG A 494 9.37 0.41 -21.27
C ARG A 494 9.55 1.29 -20.05
N HIS A 495 9.73 2.58 -20.29
CA HIS A 495 9.78 3.59 -19.24
C HIS A 495 8.38 3.82 -18.67
N GLN A 496 8.26 3.67 -17.36
CA GLN A 496 7.10 4.07 -16.58
C GLN A 496 7.47 5.32 -15.78
N TRP A 497 6.85 6.44 -16.12
CA TRP A 497 7.05 7.72 -15.44
C TRP A 497 6.20 7.80 -14.19
N GLN A 498 6.79 8.20 -13.08
CA GLN A 498 6.15 8.19 -11.77
C GLN A 498 6.46 9.49 -11.04
N ILE A 499 5.47 10.05 -10.36
CA ILE A 499 5.64 11.20 -9.47
C ILE A 499 6.14 10.70 -8.11
N GLY A 500 7.21 11.30 -7.62
CA GLY A 500 7.78 11.06 -6.29
C GLY A 500 7.79 12.34 -5.44
N ASP A 501 8.46 12.25 -4.29
CA ASP A 501 8.65 13.33 -3.32
C ASP A 501 7.36 14.04 -2.86
N LEU A 502 6.57 13.31 -2.07
CA LEU A 502 5.33 13.83 -1.49
C LEU A 502 5.53 14.43 -0.09
N GLY A 503 6.77 14.77 0.29
CA GLY A 503 7.09 15.27 1.63
C GLY A 503 6.52 16.65 1.95
N LEU A 504 6.32 17.48 0.92
CA LEU A 504 5.66 18.78 1.04
C LEU A 504 4.16 18.73 0.76
N SER A 505 3.62 17.60 0.30
CA SER A 505 2.22 17.47 -0.10
C SER A 505 1.26 17.64 1.08
N GLN A 506 0.07 18.18 0.86
CA GLN A 506 -0.89 18.40 1.95
C GLN A 506 -2.32 18.00 1.57
N PRO A 507 -3.13 17.53 2.53
CA PRO A 507 -4.55 17.32 2.30
C PRO A 507 -5.26 18.65 2.04
N VAL A 508 -6.17 18.68 1.07
CA VAL A 508 -6.98 19.86 0.72
C VAL A 508 -7.80 20.36 1.92
N SER A 509 -8.28 19.45 2.76
CA SER A 509 -9.14 19.76 3.92
C SER A 509 -8.42 20.28 5.16
N LYS A 510 -7.08 20.16 5.22
CA LYS A 510 -6.27 20.57 6.38
C LYS A 510 -5.00 21.31 5.90
N PRO A 511 -5.12 22.53 5.35
CA PRO A 511 -3.96 23.36 5.09
C PRO A 511 -3.22 23.59 6.42
N SER A 512 -1.94 23.24 6.47
CA SER A 512 -1.19 23.34 7.73
C SER A 512 -1.06 24.79 8.17
N SER A 513 -1.06 25.06 9.48
CA SER A 513 -0.83 26.40 10.04
C SER A 513 0.58 26.96 9.80
N ASN A 514 1.51 26.17 9.25
CA ASN A 514 2.85 26.64 8.88
C ASN A 514 2.81 27.26 7.48
N ASN A 515 2.92 28.59 7.45
CA ASN A 515 2.98 29.42 6.25
C ASN A 515 4.30 29.32 5.46
N GLU A 516 5.18 28.34 5.76
CA GLU A 516 6.46 28.24 5.06
C GLU A 516 6.23 27.66 3.66
N ILE A 517 6.48 28.50 2.66
CA ILE A 517 6.31 28.18 1.25
C ILE A 517 7.66 27.73 0.71
N TYR A 518 7.71 26.49 0.24
CA TYR A 518 8.86 25.93 -0.45
C TYR A 518 8.55 25.74 -1.93
N GLY A 519 9.60 25.72 -2.74
CA GLY A 519 9.55 25.21 -4.10
C GLY A 519 10.59 25.84 -5.01
N VAL A 520 10.41 25.64 -6.32
CA VAL A 520 11.33 26.09 -7.37
C VAL A 520 10.66 27.23 -8.15
N ILE A 521 11.19 28.45 -8.05
CA ILE A 521 10.55 29.71 -8.52
C ILE A 521 9.88 29.59 -9.90
N PRO A 522 10.57 29.10 -10.96
CA PRO A 522 9.95 28.92 -12.28
C PRO A 522 8.67 28.07 -12.33
N TYR A 523 8.50 27.12 -11.41
CA TYR A 523 7.33 26.25 -11.34
C TYR A 523 6.26 26.79 -10.37
N ILE A 524 6.55 27.81 -9.56
CA ILE A 524 5.59 28.36 -8.60
C ILE A 524 4.55 29.22 -9.31
N ALA A 525 3.28 28.90 -9.09
CA ALA A 525 2.16 29.64 -9.64
C ALA A 525 2.11 31.09 -9.09
N PRO A 526 1.76 32.09 -9.93
CA PRO A 526 1.86 33.50 -9.57
C PRO A 526 0.99 33.90 -8.36
N GLU A 527 -0.14 33.25 -8.15
CA GLU A 527 -1.02 33.50 -7.00
C GLU A 527 -0.40 33.14 -5.65
N ILE A 528 0.58 32.21 -5.64
CA ILE A 528 1.29 31.81 -4.42
C ILE A 528 2.21 32.94 -3.95
N PHE A 529 2.90 33.61 -4.88
CA PHE A 529 3.69 34.81 -4.57
C PHE A 529 2.83 35.98 -4.07
N LYS A 530 1.54 35.99 -4.39
CA LYS A 530 0.55 36.97 -3.87
C LYS A 530 0.02 36.60 -2.48
N GLY A 531 0.50 35.50 -1.87
CA GLY A 531 0.08 35.04 -0.55
C GLY A 531 -1.12 34.09 -0.55
N SER A 532 -1.56 33.60 -1.72
CA SER A 532 -2.59 32.56 -1.78
C SER A 532 -2.05 31.22 -1.29
N SER A 533 -2.94 30.38 -0.77
CA SER A 533 -2.60 28.99 -0.44
C SER A 533 -2.42 28.16 -1.72
N PHE A 534 -1.60 27.11 -1.63
CA PHE A 534 -1.52 26.09 -2.68
C PHE A 534 -2.88 25.44 -2.92
N SER A 535 -3.13 25.08 -4.17
CA SER A 535 -4.36 24.43 -4.63
C SER A 535 -4.07 23.41 -5.72
N LYS A 536 -5.07 22.61 -6.12
CA LYS A 536 -4.93 21.68 -7.26
C LYS A 536 -4.57 22.44 -8.55
N GLU A 537 -5.10 23.64 -8.72
CA GLU A 537 -4.82 24.53 -9.85
C GLU A 537 -3.37 25.04 -9.85
N SER A 538 -2.73 25.18 -8.67
CA SER A 538 -1.31 25.52 -8.58
C SER A 538 -0.40 24.38 -9.06
N ASP A 539 -0.77 23.11 -8.83
CA ASP A 539 -0.05 21.98 -9.43
C ASP A 539 -0.26 21.91 -10.97
N VAL A 540 -1.42 22.34 -11.47
CA VAL A 540 -1.68 22.42 -12.91
C VAL A 540 -0.80 23.48 -13.59
N TYR A 541 -0.50 24.57 -12.91
CA TYR A 541 0.48 25.55 -13.39
C TYR A 541 1.86 24.90 -13.60
N CYS A 542 2.32 24.11 -12.63
CA CYS A 542 3.56 23.34 -12.75
C CYS A 542 3.54 22.39 -13.95
N MET A 543 2.40 21.74 -14.24
CA MET A 543 2.24 20.91 -15.45
C MET A 543 2.48 21.71 -16.73
N GLY A 544 2.01 22.97 -16.80
CA GLY A 544 2.30 23.86 -17.94
C GLY A 544 3.80 24.12 -18.12
N MET A 545 4.55 24.30 -17.02
CA MET A 545 6.00 24.48 -17.05
C MET A 545 6.74 23.20 -17.47
N ILE A 546 6.29 22.03 -17.02
CA ILE A 546 6.83 20.74 -17.46
C ILE A 546 6.54 20.51 -18.95
N MET A 547 5.35 20.86 -19.42
CA MET A 547 5.02 20.81 -20.85
C MET A 547 6.02 21.61 -21.67
N TRP A 548 6.35 22.83 -21.22
CA TRP A 548 7.37 23.65 -21.87
C TRP A 548 8.76 23.01 -21.85
N GLU A 549 9.17 22.42 -20.72
CA GLU A 549 10.45 21.72 -20.63
C GLU A 549 10.57 20.54 -21.62
N LEU A 550 9.48 19.86 -21.97
CA LEU A 550 9.49 18.85 -23.04
C LEU A 550 9.64 19.43 -24.45
N THR A 551 9.40 20.72 -24.67
CA THR A 551 9.61 21.34 -25.99
C THR A 551 11.09 21.62 -26.22
N THR A 552 11.81 22.11 -25.21
CA THR A 552 13.20 22.58 -25.30
C THR A 552 14.23 21.59 -24.75
N GLY A 553 13.82 20.74 -23.80
CA GLY A 553 14.74 19.97 -22.96
C GLY A 553 15.43 20.82 -21.89
N ARG A 554 15.01 22.07 -21.69
CA ARG A 554 15.57 23.01 -20.71
C ARG A 554 14.59 23.26 -19.58
N LYS A 555 15.09 23.65 -18.41
CA LYS A 555 14.22 24.11 -17.34
C LYS A 555 13.74 25.54 -17.63
N PRO A 556 12.52 25.91 -17.23
CA PRO A 556 12.00 27.24 -17.50
C PRO A 556 12.85 28.32 -16.82
N PHE A 557 13.13 29.41 -17.54
CA PHE A 557 13.91 30.56 -17.06
C PHE A 557 15.34 30.21 -16.60
N ASP A 558 15.95 29.18 -17.18
CA ASP A 558 17.33 28.78 -16.84
C ASP A 558 18.40 29.80 -17.23
N ASP A 559 18.08 30.79 -18.07
CA ASP A 559 18.94 31.86 -18.55
C ASP A 559 19.00 33.10 -17.63
N VAL A 560 18.21 33.14 -16.54
CA VAL A 560 18.13 34.29 -15.64
C VAL A 560 18.39 33.95 -14.17
N GLU A 561 18.70 34.96 -13.35
CA GLU A 561 18.84 34.82 -11.90
C GLU A 561 17.48 34.53 -11.23
N HIS A 562 17.42 33.49 -10.41
CA HIS A 562 16.19 33.08 -9.72
C HIS A 562 15.97 33.86 -8.42
N GLU A 563 15.88 35.19 -8.49
CA GLU A 563 15.63 36.03 -7.32
C GLU A 563 14.35 36.86 -7.51
N ILE A 564 14.14 37.89 -6.68
CA ILE A 564 12.90 38.68 -6.64
C ILE A 564 12.50 39.28 -8.00
N ASN A 565 13.46 39.63 -8.86
CA ASN A 565 13.20 40.19 -10.18
C ASN A 565 12.46 39.21 -11.10
N LEU A 566 12.81 37.92 -11.07
CA LEU A 566 12.09 36.89 -11.82
C LEU A 566 10.67 36.72 -11.28
N VAL A 567 10.48 36.84 -9.96
CA VAL A 567 9.15 36.78 -9.34
C VAL A 567 8.25 37.90 -9.86
N TYR A 568 8.75 39.14 -9.96
CA TYR A 568 7.98 40.26 -10.54
C TYR A 568 7.61 40.02 -12.00
N LYS A 569 8.58 39.58 -12.81
CA LYS A 569 8.34 39.21 -14.20
C LYS A 569 7.23 38.16 -14.35
N ILE A 570 7.26 37.09 -13.54
CA ILE A 570 6.21 36.05 -13.54
C ILE A 570 4.85 36.63 -13.14
N LEU A 571 4.81 37.52 -12.13
CA LEU A 571 3.60 38.20 -11.68
C LEU A 571 3.00 39.13 -12.74
N ASP A 572 3.85 39.78 -13.54
CA ASP A 572 3.48 40.65 -14.67
C ASP A 572 3.08 39.84 -15.93
N GLY A 573 3.19 38.52 -15.87
CA GLY A 573 2.72 37.61 -16.91
C GLY A 573 3.82 37.10 -17.85
N GLU A 574 5.10 37.34 -17.55
CA GLU A 574 6.21 36.76 -18.31
C GLU A 574 6.14 35.23 -18.26
N ARG A 575 6.36 34.61 -19.41
CA ARG A 575 6.38 33.15 -19.60
C ARG A 575 7.54 32.78 -20.52
N PRO A 576 8.06 31.55 -20.43
CA PRO A 576 9.09 31.09 -21.34
C PRO A 576 8.65 31.14 -22.81
N GLU A 577 9.59 31.45 -23.70
CA GLU A 577 9.32 31.56 -25.14
C GLU A 577 8.91 30.21 -25.74
N ILE A 578 7.84 30.19 -26.55
CA ILE A 578 7.36 28.97 -27.20
C ILE A 578 8.14 28.76 -28.49
N THR A 579 8.77 27.60 -28.63
CA THR A 579 9.58 27.26 -29.80
C THR A 579 8.73 27.03 -31.05
N GLU A 580 9.27 27.37 -32.21
CA GLU A 580 8.59 27.27 -33.53
C GLU A 580 8.12 25.85 -33.90
N ASP A 581 8.69 24.81 -33.28
CA ASP A 581 8.27 23.41 -33.50
C ASP A 581 7.06 22.99 -32.66
N THR A 582 6.56 23.86 -31.77
CA THR A 582 5.45 23.49 -30.88
C THR A 582 4.12 23.51 -31.64
N PRO A 583 3.37 22.39 -31.69
CA PRO A 583 2.06 22.37 -32.35
C PRO A 583 1.04 23.26 -31.63
N ASP A 584 0.17 23.97 -32.38
CA ASP A 584 -0.81 24.92 -31.81
C ASP A 584 -1.71 24.31 -30.75
N CYS A 585 -2.21 23.08 -30.99
CA CYS A 585 -3.06 22.40 -30.02
C CYS A 585 -2.35 22.13 -28.68
N TYR A 586 -1.03 21.91 -28.74
CA TYR A 586 -0.18 21.74 -27.57
C TYR A 586 0.07 23.08 -26.88
N ALA A 587 0.47 24.10 -27.65
CA ALA A 587 0.71 25.45 -27.15
C ALA A 587 -0.52 26.03 -26.45
N ASN A 588 -1.72 25.82 -27.00
CA ASN A 588 -2.98 26.30 -26.40
C ASN A 588 -3.28 25.62 -25.07
N LEU A 589 -3.07 24.30 -24.95
CA LEU A 589 -3.25 23.60 -23.67
C LEU A 589 -2.17 24.00 -22.65
N MET A 590 -0.92 24.13 -23.08
CA MET A 590 0.17 24.61 -22.23
C MET A 590 -0.15 26.00 -21.68
N LYS A 591 -0.68 26.88 -22.54
CA LYS A 591 -1.10 28.24 -22.17
C LYS A 591 -2.24 28.27 -21.17
N SER A 592 -3.23 27.39 -21.31
CA SER A 592 -4.31 27.31 -20.33
C SER A 592 -3.85 26.74 -19.00
N CYS A 593 -2.89 25.80 -18.98
CA CYS A 593 -2.32 25.27 -17.75
C CYS A 593 -1.57 26.34 -16.94
N TRP A 594 -0.78 27.21 -17.57
CA TRP A 594 0.01 28.24 -16.87
C TRP A 594 -0.65 29.64 -16.83
N ASP A 595 -1.98 29.72 -17.02
CA ASP A 595 -2.72 30.98 -16.94
C ASP A 595 -2.51 31.63 -15.56
N SER A 596 -2.40 32.96 -15.53
CA SER A 596 -2.21 33.71 -14.29
C SER A 596 -3.43 33.65 -13.36
N ASP A 597 -4.63 33.42 -13.90
CA ASP A 597 -5.84 33.18 -13.12
C ASP A 597 -6.03 31.67 -12.90
N PRO A 598 -5.91 31.15 -11.65
CA PRO A 598 -6.07 29.73 -11.37
C PRO A 598 -7.43 29.18 -11.80
N LYS A 599 -8.49 30.00 -11.83
CA LYS A 599 -9.84 29.55 -12.22
C LYS A 599 -9.98 29.26 -13.72
N LYS A 600 -9.07 29.79 -14.54
CA LYS A 600 -9.05 29.54 -16.00
C LYS A 600 -8.26 28.29 -16.37
N ARG A 601 -7.52 27.72 -15.41
CA ARG A 601 -6.74 26.51 -15.63
C ARG A 601 -7.68 25.31 -15.73
N PRO A 602 -7.44 24.38 -16.67
CA PRO A 602 -8.20 23.14 -16.73
C PRO A 602 -7.92 22.29 -15.49
N THR A 603 -8.85 21.40 -15.15
CA THR A 603 -8.57 20.35 -14.17
C THR A 603 -7.54 19.36 -14.72
N ILE A 604 -6.75 18.74 -13.84
CA ILE A 604 -5.77 17.73 -14.29
C ILE A 604 -6.43 16.56 -15.03
N THR A 605 -7.68 16.22 -14.67
CA THR A 605 -8.49 15.22 -15.37
C THR A 605 -8.75 15.61 -16.83
N GLU A 606 -9.05 16.87 -17.11
CA GLU A 606 -9.24 17.36 -18.48
C GLU A 606 -7.93 17.35 -19.27
N VAL A 607 -6.82 17.74 -18.64
CA VAL A 607 -5.47 17.68 -19.21
C VAL A 607 -5.11 16.24 -19.59
N ARG A 608 -5.23 15.28 -18.67
CA ARG A 608 -4.95 13.86 -18.92
C ARG A 608 -5.83 13.28 -20.01
N LYS A 609 -7.14 13.56 -20.00
CA LYS A 609 -8.08 13.14 -21.05
C LYS A 609 -7.67 13.70 -22.42
N THR A 610 -7.12 14.91 -22.45
CA THR A 610 -6.61 15.53 -23.68
C THR A 610 -5.35 14.82 -24.18
N PHE A 611 -4.36 14.58 -23.31
CA PHE A 611 -3.19 13.79 -23.67
C PHE A 611 -3.55 12.37 -24.14
N GLY A 612 -4.51 11.71 -23.48
CA GLY A 612 -4.99 10.39 -23.89
C GLY A 612 -5.64 10.40 -25.28
N LYS A 613 -6.38 11.45 -25.64
CA LYS A 613 -6.92 11.61 -27.01
C LYS A 613 -5.80 11.79 -28.03
N TRP A 614 -4.75 12.55 -27.71
CA TRP A 614 -3.61 12.73 -28.62
C TRP A 614 -2.80 11.43 -28.76
N PHE A 615 -2.50 10.76 -27.66
CA PHE A 615 -1.62 9.59 -27.64
C PHE A 615 -2.27 8.30 -28.16
N PHE A 616 -3.45 7.93 -27.61
CA PHE A 616 -4.10 6.64 -27.93
C PHE A 616 -5.01 6.72 -29.15
N ARG A 617 -5.67 7.86 -29.37
CA ARG A 617 -6.62 8.04 -30.48
C ARG A 617 -6.01 8.79 -31.67
N ASN A 618 -4.72 9.12 -31.61
CA ASN A 618 -4.00 9.88 -32.63
C ASN A 618 -4.74 11.18 -33.05
N LYS A 619 -5.45 11.82 -32.12
CA LYS A 619 -6.15 13.09 -32.41
C LYS A 619 -5.09 14.17 -32.67
N TYR A 620 -5.24 14.93 -33.76
CA TYR A 620 -4.26 15.92 -34.25
C TYR A 620 -2.90 15.32 -34.65
N ILE A 621 -2.87 14.06 -35.13
CA ILE A 621 -1.61 13.42 -35.55
C ILE A 621 -0.84 14.22 -36.61
N GLU A 622 -1.53 14.83 -37.57
CA GLU A 622 -0.89 15.63 -38.63
C GLU A 622 -0.15 16.86 -38.07
N PRO A 623 -0.76 17.72 -37.23
CA PRO A 623 -0.02 18.76 -36.51
C PRO A 623 1.22 18.26 -35.76
N PHE A 624 1.13 17.11 -35.08
CA PHE A 624 2.28 16.55 -34.35
C PHE A 624 3.38 16.00 -35.28
N ASN A 625 3.00 15.45 -36.44
CA ASN A 625 3.97 15.01 -37.45
C ASN A 625 4.69 16.21 -38.09
N HIS A 626 3.97 17.29 -38.39
CA HIS A 626 4.56 18.52 -38.91
C HIS A 626 5.52 19.16 -37.89
N ALA A 627 5.10 19.25 -36.63
CA ALA A 627 5.95 19.66 -35.52
C ALA A 627 7.23 18.82 -35.41
N GLU A 628 7.14 17.50 -35.59
CA GLU A 628 8.33 16.62 -35.57
C GLU A 628 9.30 16.89 -36.73
N ILE A 629 8.80 17.24 -37.92
CA ILE A 629 9.63 17.64 -39.06
C ILE A 629 10.36 18.94 -38.71
N LYS A 630 9.62 19.97 -38.28
CA LYS A 630 10.17 21.27 -37.88
C LYS A 630 11.18 21.12 -36.73
N ARG A 631 10.91 20.27 -35.74
CA ARG A 631 11.83 19.96 -34.64
C ARG A 631 13.17 19.43 -35.17
N LYS A 632 13.14 18.48 -36.10
CA LYS A 632 14.36 17.92 -36.71
C LYS A 632 15.13 18.98 -37.50
N GLU A 633 14.44 19.86 -38.22
CA GLU A 633 15.06 20.99 -38.92
C GLU A 633 15.78 21.93 -37.95
N LEU A 634 15.12 22.35 -36.86
CA LEU A 634 15.69 23.23 -35.85
C LEU A 634 16.88 22.60 -35.12
N MET A 635 16.83 21.29 -34.86
CA MET A 635 17.95 20.55 -34.29
C MET A 635 19.15 20.48 -35.25
N ASN A 636 18.91 20.24 -36.54
CA ASN A 636 19.97 20.26 -37.56
C ASN A 636 20.61 21.64 -37.68
N LEU A 637 19.83 22.71 -37.49
CA LEU A 637 20.30 24.09 -37.43
C LEU A 637 20.94 24.47 -36.08
N LYS A 638 21.02 23.53 -35.11
CA LYS A 638 21.53 23.76 -33.75
C LYS A 638 20.81 24.91 -33.01
N LYS A 639 19.53 25.11 -33.31
CA LYS A 639 18.67 26.11 -32.63
C LYS A 639 17.83 25.52 -31.51
N LEU A 640 17.78 24.18 -31.42
CA LEU A 640 16.93 23.47 -30.47
C LEU A 640 17.66 22.28 -29.87
N GLY A 641 17.48 22.11 -28.56
CA GLY A 641 18.01 21.00 -27.78
C GLY A 641 19.03 21.47 -26.73
N PRO A 642 19.18 20.69 -25.64
CA PRO A 642 19.97 21.10 -24.47
C PRO A 642 21.45 21.32 -24.79
N GLU A 643 22.00 20.65 -25.79
CA GLU A 643 23.41 20.71 -26.18
C GLU A 643 23.81 22.03 -26.88
N PHE A 644 22.83 22.77 -27.42
CA PHE A 644 23.10 23.93 -28.28
C PHE A 644 22.62 25.26 -27.69
N CYS A 645 22.02 25.24 -26.51
CA CYS A 645 21.59 26.44 -25.81
C CYS A 645 22.68 26.97 -24.87
N GLU A 646 22.59 28.26 -24.53
CA GLU A 646 23.49 28.90 -23.57
C GLU A 646 23.46 28.16 -22.22
N LYS A 647 24.60 28.16 -21.52
CA LYS A 647 24.67 27.55 -20.20
C LYS A 647 23.67 28.26 -19.27
N PRO A 648 23.00 27.52 -18.37
CA PRO A 648 22.15 28.13 -17.38
C PRO A 648 22.88 29.22 -16.61
N HIS A 649 22.17 30.30 -16.28
CA HIS A 649 22.68 31.35 -15.45
C HIS A 649 23.21 30.75 -14.13
N PRO A 650 24.42 31.11 -13.67
CA PRO A 650 25.05 30.45 -12.51
C PRO A 650 24.25 30.60 -11.20
N LYS A 651 23.33 31.55 -11.16
CA LYS A 651 22.40 31.79 -10.04
C LYS A 651 20.96 31.30 -10.31
N ALA A 652 20.74 30.52 -11.36
CA ALA A 652 19.49 29.81 -11.56
C ALA A 652 19.44 28.62 -10.58
N ILE A 653 18.41 28.56 -9.75
CA ILE A 653 18.24 27.56 -8.69
C ILE A 653 17.03 26.68 -8.98
N PHE A 654 17.30 25.40 -9.19
CA PHE A 654 16.28 24.38 -9.52
C PHE A 654 16.12 23.31 -8.44
N THR A 655 16.60 23.60 -7.24
CA THR A 655 16.36 22.82 -6.03
C THR A 655 15.35 23.55 -5.17
N SER A 656 14.37 22.81 -4.64
CA SER A 656 13.35 23.35 -3.75
C SER A 656 13.97 24.06 -2.54
N ARG A 657 13.52 25.29 -2.25
CA ARG A 657 14.01 26.11 -1.13
C ARG A 657 12.88 26.94 -0.51
N SER A 658 13.09 27.42 0.71
CA SER A 658 12.15 28.33 1.38
C SER A 658 12.07 29.65 0.61
N LEU A 659 10.85 30.09 0.29
CA LEU A 659 10.54 31.31 -0.47
C LEU A 659 9.94 32.40 0.43
N SER A 660 9.84 32.17 1.73
CA SER A 660 9.21 33.08 2.69
C SER A 660 9.75 34.51 2.63
N SER A 661 11.07 34.68 2.48
CA SER A 661 11.72 36.00 2.33
C SER A 661 11.26 36.74 1.07
N LEU A 662 11.15 36.03 -0.06
CA LEU A 662 10.72 36.61 -1.33
C LEU A 662 9.24 37.01 -1.27
N ILE A 663 8.41 36.15 -0.68
CA ILE A 663 6.97 36.40 -0.55
C ILE A 663 6.71 37.57 0.40
N SER A 664 7.43 37.64 1.53
CA SER A 664 7.35 38.79 2.45
C SER A 664 7.68 40.11 1.76
N LYS A 665 8.68 40.13 0.87
CA LYS A 665 9.03 41.32 0.06
C LYS A 665 7.91 41.69 -0.91
N CYS A 666 7.32 40.70 -1.59
CA CYS A 666 6.17 40.92 -2.49
C CYS A 666 4.95 41.48 -1.75
N SER A 667 4.62 40.94 -0.58
CA SER A 667 3.50 41.42 0.24
C SER A 667 3.70 42.85 0.74
N SER A 668 4.93 43.21 1.12
CA SER A 668 5.26 44.57 1.61
C SER A 668 5.09 45.63 0.52
N ILE A 669 5.47 45.31 -0.72
CA ILE A 669 5.33 46.22 -1.87
C ILE A 669 3.88 46.31 -2.32
N ASN A 670 3.13 45.21 -2.31
CA ASN A 670 1.69 45.24 -2.58
C ASN A 670 0.92 46.06 -1.53
N SER A 671 1.33 46.08 -0.26
CA SER A 671 0.72 46.95 0.75
C SER A 671 1.05 48.43 0.57
N LEU A 672 2.26 48.74 0.10
CA LEU A 672 2.65 50.11 -0.26
C LEU A 672 1.85 50.60 -1.47
N ASN A 673 1.72 49.78 -2.52
CA ASN A 673 0.96 50.12 -3.72
C ASN A 673 -0.55 50.21 -3.44
N SER A 674 -1.11 49.38 -2.56
CA SER A 674 -2.52 49.49 -2.16
C SER A 674 -2.80 50.75 -1.31
N SER A 675 -1.81 51.22 -0.54
CA SER A 675 -1.92 52.49 0.21
C SER A 675 -1.76 53.75 -0.66
N ILE A 676 -1.04 53.66 -1.79
CA ILE A 676 -0.83 54.76 -2.74
C ILE A 676 -1.98 54.86 -3.76
N ASN A 677 -2.70 53.76 -4.01
CA ASN A 677 -3.80 53.69 -4.98
C ASN A 677 -5.09 54.47 -4.62
N THR A 678 -5.08 55.36 -3.63
CA THR A 678 -6.17 56.34 -3.43
C THR A 678 -5.97 57.66 -4.17
N SER A 679 -4.87 57.87 -4.90
CA SER A 679 -4.79 59.01 -5.82
C SER A 679 -3.81 58.80 -6.99
N ARG A 680 -4.38 58.83 -8.20
CA ARG A 680 -3.78 58.87 -9.56
C ARG A 680 -3.25 57.56 -10.15
N GLY A 681 -3.64 57.37 -11.41
CA GLY A 681 -3.51 56.16 -12.19
C GLY A 681 -2.11 55.85 -12.70
N TYR A 682 -1.97 54.57 -13.04
CA TYR A 682 -0.89 53.89 -13.74
C TYR A 682 0.01 54.80 -14.59
N ILE A 683 1.30 54.85 -14.22
CA ILE A 683 2.41 55.11 -15.15
C ILE A 683 3.41 53.96 -14.96
N SER A 684 3.69 53.29 -16.07
CA SER A 684 4.73 52.28 -16.30
C SER A 684 6.11 52.80 -15.91
N ILE A 685 6.86 52.03 -15.12
CA ILE A 685 8.28 52.30 -14.86
C ILE A 685 9.09 51.69 -16.01
N GLU A 686 9.20 52.45 -17.09
CA GLU A 686 10.40 52.49 -17.91
C GLU A 686 10.96 53.92 -17.78
N GLN A 687 12.28 54.02 -17.64
CA GLN A 687 13.09 55.24 -17.41
C GLN A 687 13.44 55.55 -15.95
N GLU A 688 14.62 55.08 -15.53
CA GLU A 688 15.67 55.95 -14.98
C GLU A 688 16.99 55.16 -14.83
N PHE A 689 17.74 55.08 -15.94
CA PHE A 689 19.21 54.97 -15.91
C PHE A 689 19.71 55.71 -17.14
N ASP A 690 20.28 56.90 -16.92
CA ASP A 690 21.43 57.46 -17.65
C ASP A 690 21.56 58.96 -17.33
N ILE A 691 22.29 59.30 -16.28
CA ILE A 691 23.13 60.52 -16.25
C ILE A 691 24.41 60.19 -15.47
N ASP A 692 25.50 59.96 -16.21
CA ASP A 692 26.88 60.11 -15.74
C ASP A 692 27.17 61.59 -15.47
N PHE A 693 27.85 61.92 -14.37
CA PHE A 693 28.87 62.99 -14.36
C PHE A 693 29.82 62.86 -13.15
N GLU A 694 31.11 62.90 -13.47
CA GLU A 694 32.25 62.88 -12.57
C GLU A 694 32.32 64.08 -11.59
N ARG A 695 32.98 63.83 -10.45
CA ARG A 695 33.82 64.71 -9.61
C ARG A 695 33.58 66.23 -9.64
N SER A 696 33.28 66.81 -8.46
CA SER A 696 34.28 67.50 -7.61
C SER A 696 33.66 68.44 -6.54
N ASN A 697 34.18 68.30 -5.31
CA ASN A 697 34.54 69.34 -4.33
C ASN A 697 33.55 70.39 -3.78
N VAL A 698 33.41 70.33 -2.44
CA VAL A 698 33.68 71.38 -1.43
C VAL A 698 32.51 72.17 -0.81
N LEU A 699 32.66 72.34 0.53
CA LEU A 699 31.90 73.12 1.55
C LEU A 699 30.55 72.49 1.99
N GLY A 700 30.31 72.11 3.26
CA GLY A 700 30.99 72.36 4.51
C GLY A 700 30.01 72.99 5.51
N THR A 701 29.49 72.21 6.47
CA THR A 701 29.21 72.74 7.81
C THR A 701 29.25 71.63 8.86
N LYS A 702 30.17 71.83 9.81
CA LYS A 702 30.40 71.05 11.02
C LYS A 702 29.17 71.07 11.94
N ARG A 703 28.94 69.96 12.67
CA ARG A 703 28.90 69.97 14.14
C ARG A 703 29.23 68.59 14.70
N ASN A 704 29.83 68.64 15.88
CA ASN A 704 30.82 67.74 16.45
C ASN A 704 30.22 66.79 17.51
N ILE A 705 30.81 65.58 17.58
CA ILE A 705 31.32 64.87 18.78
C ILE A 705 30.30 64.37 19.83
N LYS A 706 30.23 63.05 20.02
CA LYS A 706 30.88 62.33 21.16
C LYS A 706 30.93 60.81 20.93
N GLU A 707 32.16 60.31 20.85
CA GLU A 707 32.57 58.92 21.09
C GLU A 707 32.34 58.52 22.55
N LEU A 708 32.26 57.20 22.80
CA LEU A 708 33.05 56.51 23.83
C LEU A 708 32.93 54.98 23.62
N ASP A 709 33.93 54.43 22.95
CA ASP A 709 34.38 53.04 23.13
C ASP A 709 35.17 52.94 24.44
N ILE A 710 34.96 51.87 25.22
CA ILE A 710 36.01 51.24 26.04
C ILE A 710 35.76 49.72 26.08
N ASN A 711 36.66 48.98 25.41
CA ASN A 711 37.03 47.60 25.76
C ASN A 711 37.98 47.62 26.95
N SER A 712 37.87 46.65 27.86
CA SER A 712 39.06 46.08 28.51
C SER A 712 38.77 44.69 29.08
N ASP A 713 39.69 43.79 28.74
CA ASP A 713 39.91 42.43 29.22
C ASP A 713 39.84 42.26 30.75
N GLU A 714 39.50 41.06 31.24
CA GLU A 714 40.50 40.16 31.87
C GLU A 714 39.89 38.85 32.40
N LYS A 715 40.72 37.80 32.27
CA LYS A 715 40.55 36.44 32.79
C LYS A 715 40.43 36.42 34.31
N ASN A 716 39.66 35.46 34.86
CA ASN A 716 40.20 34.59 35.92
C ASN A 716 39.42 33.30 36.14
N GLU A 717 40.21 32.25 36.34
CA GLU A 717 39.88 30.86 36.64
C GLU A 717 39.35 30.63 38.08
N LYS A 718 38.72 29.46 38.27
CA LYS A 718 38.69 28.60 39.48
C LYS A 718 37.80 29.04 40.67
N ARG A 719 36.74 28.26 40.97
CA ARG A 719 36.74 27.13 41.95
C ARG A 719 35.31 26.65 42.28
N ILE A 720 35.05 25.36 42.00
CA ILE A 720 34.52 24.31 42.89
C ILE A 720 33.86 24.78 44.23
N LYS A 721 32.57 24.45 44.48
CA LYS A 721 32.09 23.35 45.38
C LYS A 721 30.56 23.41 45.67
N SER A 722 29.93 22.21 45.68
CA SER A 722 28.77 21.74 46.49
C SER A 722 27.47 22.55 46.44
N LYS A 723 26.30 21.99 46.11
CA LYS A 723 25.68 20.72 46.53
C LYS A 723 24.77 20.18 45.44
#